data_AF-A0A4Y9Y7N6-F1
#
_entry.id   AF-A0A4Y9Y7N6-F1
#
_cell.length_a   1.000
_cell.length_b   1.000
_cell.length_c   1.000
_cell.angle_alpha   90.00
_cell.angle_beta   90.00
_cell.angle_gamma   90.00
#
_symmetry.space_group_name_H-M   'P 1'
#
loop_
_entity.id
_entity.type
_entity.pdbx_description
1 polymer ?
#
loop_
_entity_poly.entity_id
_entity_poly.type
_entity_poly.pdbx_seq_one_letter_code
_entity_poly.pdbx_strand_id
1 'polypeptide(L)'
;MADASKTQLSFRALQLANEQRSSYGLRYNDFSRYRKHCANRTHRLRSSLKMTHGKGREFKKLPVVPTDKLQDGHLQLLLFEAERAWAHSQELLALASLPENSDKAAAVRHNATGRFRRAVHWATQLLSQCQTLHAGSRLTAESLLEITVYTLILNGRFLRYRDEFEDSLIQLSVARSLLDELANTATTSRDQALATYFGDDIGAEIRYCAHELGREKAYDIDGIVAEISAQHKSQIVEGFDNLVVKIRTEGEAAAKGQAKKKLGTLLWEGEPVPIRNPELVDVLLKVQEGEAKLKQENSADLQASKGVSEQKGKKAQKGNKSKRGVAAYDGILLALSDAEDVARKLVEAQQASGSTSGPFQAGGARDIHFVHAYIVYQLLSRRIQRDLLLVSTLLSSHRAQAVRQDHAQKSKHGSSKSQKEQVDARLFPALVKLLDTTLQSLNQMRTLPIVEESPDLSSAVDARIAFTNARRCLYLSRCYAPAKKFAEALTLVQRALLHLRETRSVLTTISTDPITTADPAFYLLQNSDADELEGELNADALRLKQDWFAYNGGAVRADNAAYKKPLFFDIALNYVQLDMDRLLERAGKSKTVMAAPAPVRAAPAQAASAIPAPEKKLLARARAEEIQRAPTPEPTAPPKGGLSSLLGGWWGRQ
;
A
#
# COMPACT_ATOMS: atom_id res chain seq x y z
N MET A 1 -20.68 -10.59 58.04
CA MET A 1 -20.92 -11.48 56.87
C MET A 1 -20.09 -10.92 55.73
N ALA A 2 -19.09 -11.67 55.29
CA ALA A 2 -18.04 -11.20 54.39
C ALA A 2 -18.59 -10.99 52.97
N ASP A 3 -18.44 -9.76 52.49
CA ASP A 3 -18.71 -9.34 51.13
C ASP A 3 -17.64 -9.95 50.21
N ALA A 4 -17.86 -11.19 49.77
CA ALA A 4 -17.05 -11.80 48.73
C ALA A 4 -17.35 -11.07 47.43
N SER A 5 -16.46 -10.14 47.05
CA SER A 5 -16.46 -9.44 45.77
C SER A 5 -16.65 -10.46 44.63
N LYS A 6 -17.90 -10.65 44.17
CA LYS A 6 -18.23 -11.62 43.13
C LYS A 6 -17.49 -11.19 41.87
N THR A 7 -16.54 -12.01 41.40
CA THR A 7 -15.76 -11.73 40.19
C THR A 7 -16.70 -11.45 39.02
N GLN A 8 -16.53 -10.28 38.41
CA GLN A 8 -17.28 -9.88 37.22
C GLN A 8 -16.86 -10.76 36.03
N LEU A 9 -17.84 -11.30 35.33
CA LEU A 9 -17.64 -12.14 34.15
C LEU A 9 -17.42 -11.25 32.94
N SER A 10 -16.43 -11.59 32.12
CA SER A 10 -16.10 -10.86 30.89
C SER A 10 -16.57 -11.67 29.69
N PHE A 11 -17.71 -11.28 29.11
CA PHE A 11 -18.29 -11.98 27.96
C PHE A 11 -18.75 -11.00 26.87
N ARG A 12 -18.01 -10.97 25.76
CA ARG A 12 -18.28 -10.11 24.60
C ARG A 12 -18.82 -10.97 23.46
N ALA A 13 -20.14 -11.12 23.40
CA ALA A 13 -20.81 -12.06 22.49
C ALA A 13 -20.59 -11.69 21.00
N LEU A 14 -20.72 -10.42 20.64
CA LEU A 14 -20.58 -9.97 19.26
C LEU A 14 -19.12 -10.08 18.80
N GLN A 15 -18.19 -9.69 19.66
CA GLN A 15 -16.76 -9.80 19.38
C GLN A 15 -16.36 -11.27 19.16
N LEU A 16 -16.75 -12.15 20.09
CA LEU A 16 -16.43 -13.56 20.01
C LEU A 16 -17.07 -14.23 18.79
N ALA A 17 -18.32 -13.91 18.47
CA ALA A 17 -18.96 -14.42 17.27
C ALA A 17 -18.22 -13.96 16.00
N ASN A 18 -17.87 -12.68 15.89
CA ASN A 18 -17.16 -12.14 14.74
C ASN A 18 -15.78 -12.79 14.53
N GLU A 19 -14.96 -12.86 15.58
CA GLU A 19 -13.62 -13.45 15.51
C GLU A 19 -13.64 -14.92 15.06
N GLN A 20 -14.61 -15.69 15.58
CA GLN A 20 -14.74 -17.11 15.26
C GLN A 20 -15.30 -17.32 13.85
N ARG A 21 -16.28 -16.52 13.43
CA ARG A 21 -16.82 -16.54 12.06
C ARG A 21 -15.72 -16.23 11.04
N SER A 22 -14.99 -15.13 11.24
CA SER A 22 -13.91 -14.69 10.36
C SER A 22 -12.77 -15.70 10.24
N SER A 23 -12.37 -16.32 11.37
CA SER A 23 -11.23 -17.23 11.40
C SER A 23 -11.53 -18.63 10.87
N TYR A 24 -12.77 -19.13 11.04
CA TYR A 24 -13.10 -20.54 10.86
C TYR A 24 -14.09 -20.84 9.73
N GLY A 25 -14.03 -20.06 8.64
CA GLY A 25 -14.62 -20.42 7.34
C GLY A 25 -15.64 -19.42 6.80
N LEU A 26 -16.33 -18.66 7.67
CA LEU A 26 -17.42 -17.79 7.22
C LEU A 26 -16.94 -16.61 6.38
N ARG A 27 -15.66 -16.22 6.51
CA ARG A 27 -15.01 -15.27 5.59
C ARG A 27 -15.18 -15.65 4.11
N TYR A 28 -15.23 -16.93 3.79
CA TYR A 28 -15.40 -17.46 2.43
C TYR A 28 -16.75 -18.16 2.24
N ASN A 29 -17.77 -17.83 3.05
CA ASN A 29 -19.09 -18.46 3.06
C ASN A 29 -19.09 -19.99 3.28
N ASP A 30 -18.05 -20.56 3.91
CA ASP A 30 -17.99 -21.99 4.24
C ASP A 30 -18.64 -22.28 5.60
N PHE A 31 -19.96 -22.47 5.56
CA PHE A 31 -20.77 -22.83 6.74
C PHE A 31 -20.46 -24.23 7.28
N SER A 32 -20.03 -25.18 6.44
CA SER A 32 -19.76 -26.55 6.87
C SER A 32 -18.52 -26.60 7.76
N ARG A 33 -17.45 -25.89 7.36
CA ARG A 33 -16.24 -25.73 8.16
C ARG A 33 -16.52 -25.03 9.48
N TYR A 34 -17.29 -23.94 9.45
CA TYR A 34 -17.65 -23.20 10.66
C TYR A 34 -18.49 -24.05 11.62
N ARG A 35 -19.46 -24.83 11.12
CA ARG A 35 -20.24 -25.78 11.92
C ARG A 35 -19.36 -26.82 12.61
N LYS A 36 -18.40 -27.43 11.89
CA LYS A 36 -17.45 -28.41 12.44
C LYS A 36 -16.58 -27.78 13.53
N HIS A 37 -16.11 -26.56 13.33
CA HIS A 37 -15.39 -25.80 14.34
C HIS A 37 -16.22 -25.59 15.61
N CYS A 38 -17.47 -25.13 15.49
CA CYS A 38 -18.35 -24.94 16.63
C CYS A 38 -18.64 -26.27 17.35
N ALA A 39 -18.81 -27.38 16.62
CA ALA A 39 -18.97 -28.71 17.23
C ALA A 39 -17.74 -29.13 18.05
N ASN A 40 -16.53 -28.88 17.55
CA ASN A 40 -15.30 -29.18 18.27
C ASN A 40 -15.11 -28.27 19.48
N ARG A 41 -15.42 -26.98 19.34
CA ARG A 41 -15.34 -25.99 20.43
C ARG A 41 -16.32 -26.31 21.55
N THR A 42 -17.58 -26.61 21.24
CA THR A 42 -18.58 -27.06 22.23
C THR A 42 -18.16 -28.33 22.93
N HIS A 43 -17.56 -29.30 22.22
CA HIS A 43 -17.02 -30.51 22.84
C HIS A 43 -15.89 -30.20 23.84
N ARG A 44 -14.91 -29.38 23.45
CA ARG A 44 -13.82 -28.95 24.35
C ARG A 44 -14.33 -28.19 25.57
N LEU A 45 -15.29 -27.28 25.39
CA LEU A 45 -15.91 -26.53 26.48
C LEU A 45 -16.65 -27.47 27.44
N ARG A 46 -17.45 -28.42 26.93
CA ARG A 46 -18.10 -29.44 27.79
C ARG A 46 -17.09 -30.24 28.59
N SER A 47 -15.98 -30.66 27.99
CA SER A 47 -14.91 -31.38 28.68
C SER A 47 -14.24 -30.54 29.76
N SER A 48 -13.92 -29.28 29.46
CA SER A 48 -13.31 -28.33 30.41
C SER A 48 -14.23 -28.02 31.60
N LEU A 49 -15.52 -27.84 31.35
CA LEU A 49 -16.53 -27.54 32.38
C LEU A 49 -17.04 -28.78 33.10
N LYS A 50 -16.52 -29.97 32.74
CA LYS A 50 -16.97 -31.27 33.26
C LYS A 50 -18.49 -31.50 33.05
N MET A 51 -19.04 -30.94 31.98
CA MET A 51 -20.43 -31.08 31.53
C MET A 51 -20.55 -32.14 30.43
N THR A 52 -19.84 -33.26 30.55
CA THR A 52 -19.93 -34.37 29.59
C THR A 52 -20.98 -35.38 30.04
N HIS A 53 -21.71 -35.99 29.09
CA HIS A 53 -22.77 -36.96 29.39
C HIS A 53 -22.24 -38.35 29.84
N GLY A 54 -20.97 -38.46 30.26
CA GLY A 54 -20.33 -39.73 30.62
C GLY A 54 -20.10 -40.69 29.44
N LYS A 55 -19.52 -41.87 29.71
CA LYS A 55 -19.30 -42.96 28.74
C LYS A 55 -20.36 -44.07 28.87
N GLY A 56 -21.64 -43.69 28.89
CA GLY A 56 -22.77 -44.61 29.01
C GLY A 56 -23.61 -44.68 27.73
N ARG A 57 -24.34 -45.79 27.53
CA ARG A 57 -25.35 -45.92 26.45
C ARG A 57 -26.62 -45.11 26.73
N GLU A 58 -26.88 -44.78 28.00
CA GLU A 58 -28.03 -44.00 28.43
C GLU A 58 -27.73 -42.51 28.46
N PHE A 59 -28.62 -41.70 27.89
CA PHE A 59 -28.54 -40.25 27.94
C PHE A 59 -28.96 -39.73 29.33
N LYS A 60 -28.00 -39.24 30.11
CA LYS A 60 -28.27 -38.55 31.38
C LYS A 60 -28.37 -37.05 31.14
N LYS A 61 -29.54 -36.46 31.40
CA LYS A 61 -29.72 -35.00 31.34
C LYS A 61 -28.84 -34.35 32.42
N LEU A 62 -27.99 -33.40 32.03
CA LEU A 62 -27.13 -32.69 32.96
C LEU A 62 -27.98 -31.77 33.85
N PRO A 63 -27.67 -31.66 35.16
CA PRO A 63 -28.36 -30.75 36.05
C PRO A 63 -28.17 -29.30 35.61
N VAL A 64 -29.18 -28.46 35.85
CA VAL A 64 -29.10 -27.03 35.56
C VAL A 64 -28.02 -26.41 36.44
N VAL A 65 -27.08 -25.69 35.82
CA VAL A 65 -26.00 -25.02 36.56
C VAL A 65 -26.62 -23.85 37.33
N PRO A 66 -26.43 -23.76 38.66
CA PRO A 66 -26.96 -22.64 39.44
C PRO A 66 -26.26 -21.33 39.04
N THR A 67 -27.00 -20.23 39.09
CA THR A 67 -26.56 -18.89 38.65
C THR A 67 -25.28 -18.42 39.32
N ASP A 68 -25.05 -18.78 40.58
CA ASP A 68 -23.83 -18.46 41.31
C ASP A 68 -22.57 -19.16 40.78
N LYS A 69 -22.71 -20.32 40.12
CA LYS A 69 -21.59 -21.11 39.58
C LYS A 69 -21.35 -20.88 38.09
N LEU A 70 -22.10 -20.00 37.44
CA LEU A 70 -21.86 -19.64 36.05
C LEU A 70 -20.48 -18.98 35.90
N GLN A 71 -19.79 -19.43 34.85
CA GLN A 71 -18.46 -18.96 34.42
C GLN A 71 -18.53 -18.59 32.94
N ASP A 72 -17.56 -17.82 32.44
CA ASP A 72 -17.48 -17.40 31.03
C ASP A 72 -17.62 -18.58 30.05
N GLY A 73 -17.02 -19.73 30.38
CA GLY A 73 -17.09 -20.93 29.55
C GLY A 73 -18.53 -21.46 29.37
N HIS A 74 -19.41 -21.28 30.36
CA HIS A 74 -20.81 -21.69 30.25
C HIS A 74 -21.59 -20.80 29.27
N LEU A 75 -21.33 -19.49 29.30
CA LEU A 75 -21.92 -18.54 28.36
C LEU A 75 -21.40 -18.79 26.93
N GLN A 76 -20.08 -19.01 26.78
CA GLN A 76 -19.49 -19.40 25.50
C GLN A 76 -20.10 -20.70 24.97
N LEU A 77 -20.35 -21.69 25.83
CA LEU A 77 -20.94 -22.96 25.41
C LEU A 77 -22.32 -22.76 24.77
N LEU A 78 -23.18 -21.93 25.35
CA LEU A 78 -24.49 -21.62 24.79
C LEU A 78 -24.37 -20.84 23.48
N LEU A 79 -23.46 -19.86 23.40
CA LEU A 79 -23.19 -19.13 22.16
C LEU A 79 -22.76 -20.08 21.04
N PHE A 80 -21.79 -20.98 21.28
CA PHE A 80 -21.33 -21.91 20.26
C PHE A 80 -22.36 -22.99 19.90
N GLU A 81 -23.29 -23.33 20.81
CA GLU A 81 -24.45 -24.18 20.49
C GLU A 81 -25.44 -23.45 19.57
N ALA A 82 -25.69 -22.15 19.80
CA ALA A 82 -26.49 -21.30 18.93
C ALA A 82 -25.82 -21.16 17.54
N GLU A 83 -24.55 -20.77 17.48
CA GLU A 83 -23.77 -20.64 16.25
C GLU A 83 -23.71 -21.95 15.45
N ARG A 84 -23.51 -23.10 16.12
CA ARG A 84 -23.51 -24.42 15.46
C ARG A 84 -24.86 -24.74 14.82
N ALA A 85 -25.95 -24.47 15.53
CA ALA A 85 -27.30 -24.74 15.03
C ALA A 85 -27.66 -23.79 13.87
N TRP A 86 -27.29 -22.52 13.98
CA TRP A 86 -27.45 -21.53 12.91
C TRP A 86 -26.64 -21.89 11.67
N ALA A 87 -25.34 -22.16 11.81
CA ALA A 87 -24.47 -22.54 10.69
C ALA A 87 -24.97 -23.82 9.98
N HIS A 88 -25.49 -24.79 10.74
CA HIS A 88 -26.10 -25.98 10.15
C HIS A 88 -27.38 -25.66 9.38
N SER A 89 -28.20 -24.72 9.88
CA SER A 89 -29.35 -24.24 9.11
C SER A 89 -28.88 -23.66 7.77
N GLN A 90 -27.89 -22.76 7.78
CA GLN A 90 -27.40 -22.12 6.56
C GLN A 90 -26.80 -23.12 5.57
N GLU A 91 -26.03 -24.12 6.05
CA GLU A 91 -25.52 -25.22 5.22
C GLU A 91 -26.66 -26.00 4.54
N LEU A 92 -27.74 -26.31 5.27
CA LEU A 92 -28.91 -27.00 4.70
C LEU A 92 -29.64 -26.12 3.68
N LEU A 93 -29.70 -24.80 3.89
CA LEU A 93 -30.28 -23.87 2.91
C LEU A 93 -29.48 -23.81 1.62
N ALA A 94 -28.16 -23.71 1.72
CA ALA A 94 -27.28 -23.78 0.57
C ALA A 94 -27.48 -25.10 -0.19
N LEU A 95 -27.54 -26.23 0.51
CA LEU A 95 -27.80 -27.53 -0.10
C LEU A 95 -29.18 -27.62 -0.78
N ALA A 96 -30.21 -26.99 -0.22
CA ALA A 96 -31.55 -26.97 -0.80
C ALA A 96 -31.63 -26.13 -2.08
N SER A 97 -30.71 -25.18 -2.27
CA SER A 97 -30.63 -24.34 -3.49
C SER A 97 -29.91 -25.03 -4.66
N LEU A 98 -29.23 -26.16 -4.42
CA LEU A 98 -28.51 -26.89 -5.45
C LEU A 98 -29.48 -27.65 -6.37
N PRO A 99 -29.28 -27.64 -7.70
CA PRO A 99 -30.14 -28.35 -8.65
C PRO A 99 -30.29 -29.85 -8.35
N GLU A 100 -29.22 -30.50 -7.87
CA GLU A 100 -29.19 -31.92 -7.50
C GLU A 100 -30.20 -32.29 -6.40
N ASN A 101 -30.56 -31.34 -5.54
CA ASN A 101 -31.46 -31.56 -4.41
C ASN A 101 -32.86 -30.98 -4.63
N SER A 102 -33.20 -30.55 -5.86
CA SER A 102 -34.49 -29.92 -6.18
C SER A 102 -35.68 -30.75 -5.67
N ASP A 103 -35.67 -32.07 -5.88
CA ASP A 103 -36.75 -32.98 -5.47
C ASP A 103 -36.95 -33.03 -3.95
N LYS A 104 -35.88 -32.80 -3.17
CA LYS A 104 -35.89 -32.85 -1.70
C LYS A 104 -35.82 -31.46 -1.06
N ALA A 105 -35.82 -30.39 -1.85
CA ALA A 105 -35.57 -29.03 -1.38
C ALA A 105 -36.53 -28.59 -0.28
N ALA A 106 -37.82 -28.96 -0.37
CA ALA A 106 -38.81 -28.65 0.67
C ALA A 106 -38.49 -29.33 2.02
N ALA A 107 -38.15 -30.62 2.00
CA ALA A 107 -37.79 -31.36 3.21
C ALA A 107 -36.49 -30.84 3.85
N VAL A 108 -35.50 -30.47 3.02
CA VAL A 108 -34.25 -29.88 3.50
C VAL A 108 -34.49 -28.50 4.12
N ARG A 109 -35.31 -27.65 3.49
CA ARG A 109 -35.74 -26.35 4.05
C ARG A 109 -36.49 -26.50 5.37
N HIS A 110 -37.35 -27.50 5.50
CA HIS A 110 -38.01 -27.80 6.77
C HIS A 110 -37.01 -28.19 7.87
N ASN A 111 -36.02 -29.04 7.55
CA ASN A 111 -34.95 -29.39 8.49
C ASN A 111 -34.13 -28.15 8.90
N ALA A 112 -33.77 -27.30 7.92
CA ALA A 112 -33.07 -26.04 8.16
C ALA A 112 -33.84 -25.16 9.16
N THR A 113 -35.15 -24.97 8.94
CA THR A 113 -36.04 -24.25 9.86
C THR A 113 -35.96 -24.80 11.29
N GLY A 114 -35.99 -26.13 11.43
CA GLY A 114 -35.87 -26.80 12.73
C GLY A 114 -34.51 -26.53 13.41
N ARG A 115 -33.42 -26.49 12.63
CA ARG A 115 -32.08 -26.14 13.15
C ARG A 115 -32.00 -24.67 13.54
N PHE A 116 -32.58 -23.77 12.77
CA PHE A 116 -32.60 -22.34 13.10
C PHE A 116 -33.43 -22.08 14.37
N ARG A 117 -34.62 -22.68 14.51
CA ARG A 117 -35.42 -22.58 15.74
C ARG A 117 -34.62 -23.02 16.98
N ARG A 118 -33.78 -24.03 16.83
CA ARG A 118 -32.88 -24.47 17.91
C ARG A 118 -31.77 -23.45 18.21
N ALA A 119 -31.25 -22.74 17.20
CA ALA A 119 -30.30 -21.65 17.41
C ALA A 119 -30.91 -20.52 18.23
N VAL A 120 -32.13 -20.09 17.86
CA VAL A 120 -32.93 -19.11 18.61
C VAL A 120 -33.12 -19.56 20.05
N HIS A 121 -33.53 -20.81 20.27
CA HIS A 121 -33.72 -21.35 21.62
C HIS A 121 -32.47 -21.23 22.50
N TRP A 122 -31.29 -21.55 21.95
CA TRP A 122 -30.03 -21.40 22.70
C TRP A 122 -29.67 -19.94 22.95
N ALA A 123 -29.91 -19.04 22.00
CA ALA A 123 -29.69 -17.60 22.17
C ALA A 123 -30.61 -17.01 23.25
N THR A 124 -31.90 -17.36 23.26
CA THR A 124 -32.85 -16.94 24.31
C THR A 124 -32.44 -17.45 25.69
N GLN A 125 -31.98 -18.71 25.80
CA GLN A 125 -31.45 -19.23 27.06
C GLN A 125 -30.21 -18.46 27.52
N LEU A 126 -29.30 -18.14 26.59
CA LEU A 126 -28.12 -17.34 26.88
C LEU A 126 -28.50 -15.94 27.39
N LEU A 127 -29.44 -15.27 26.72
CA LEU A 127 -29.95 -13.95 27.13
C LEU A 127 -30.56 -14.00 28.53
N SER A 128 -31.41 -14.98 28.81
CA SER A 128 -32.02 -15.15 30.14
C SER A 128 -30.98 -15.32 31.24
N GLN A 129 -29.95 -16.15 31.02
CA GLN A 129 -28.85 -16.29 32.00
C GLN A 129 -28.10 -14.97 32.19
N CYS A 130 -27.86 -14.21 31.12
CA CYS A 130 -27.15 -12.94 31.19
C CYS A 130 -27.96 -11.84 31.89
N GLN A 131 -29.28 -11.82 31.72
CA GLN A 131 -30.17 -10.93 32.48
C GLN A 131 -30.09 -11.24 33.98
N THR A 132 -30.13 -12.52 34.38
CA THR A 132 -29.99 -12.91 35.80
C THR A 132 -28.62 -12.53 36.38
N LEU A 133 -27.54 -12.67 35.59
CA LEU A 133 -26.19 -12.29 36.00
C LEU A 133 -26.02 -10.77 36.11
N HIS A 134 -26.65 -10.00 35.23
CA HIS A 134 -26.64 -8.54 35.30
C HIS A 134 -27.42 -8.03 36.52
N ALA A 135 -28.60 -8.59 36.81
CA ALA A 135 -29.34 -8.30 38.03
C ALA A 135 -28.52 -8.60 39.30
N GLY A 136 -27.68 -9.63 39.25
CA GLY A 136 -26.71 -9.97 40.30
C GLY A 136 -25.40 -9.17 40.28
N SER A 137 -25.28 -8.12 39.45
CA SER A 137 -24.07 -7.29 39.26
C SER A 137 -22.80 -8.07 38.88
N ARG A 138 -22.94 -9.25 38.26
CA ARG A 138 -21.82 -10.09 37.80
C ARG A 138 -21.49 -9.91 36.31
N LEU A 139 -22.29 -9.16 35.58
CA LEU A 139 -22.14 -8.90 34.14
C LEU A 139 -22.28 -7.40 33.87
N THR A 140 -21.40 -6.83 33.04
CA THR A 140 -21.48 -5.43 32.61
C THR A 140 -22.75 -5.16 31.81
N ALA A 141 -23.18 -3.90 31.76
CA ALA A 141 -24.31 -3.49 30.93
C ALA A 141 -24.02 -3.70 29.43
N GLU A 142 -22.79 -3.43 29.01
CA GLU A 142 -22.32 -3.63 27.63
C GLU A 142 -22.43 -5.09 27.17
N SER A 143 -21.96 -6.05 28.00
CA SER A 143 -22.06 -7.48 27.70
C SER A 143 -23.51 -7.96 27.60
N LEU A 144 -24.41 -7.47 28.47
CA LEU A 144 -25.83 -7.76 28.36
C LEU A 144 -26.39 -7.25 27.03
N LEU A 145 -26.02 -6.02 26.65
CA LEU A 145 -26.51 -5.41 25.42
C LEU A 145 -26.05 -6.15 24.17
N GLU A 146 -24.78 -6.56 24.10
CA GLU A 146 -24.28 -7.38 22.99
C GLU A 146 -25.07 -8.68 22.80
N ILE A 147 -25.47 -9.33 23.89
CA ILE A 147 -26.23 -10.59 23.86
C ILE A 147 -27.68 -10.35 23.45
N THR A 148 -28.27 -9.25 23.93
CA THR A 148 -29.59 -8.80 23.48
C THR A 148 -29.57 -8.56 21.97
N VAL A 149 -28.61 -7.79 21.46
CA VAL A 149 -28.41 -7.55 20.02
C VAL A 149 -28.24 -8.87 19.27
N TYR A 150 -27.33 -9.75 19.70
CA TYR A 150 -27.12 -11.05 19.07
C TYR A 150 -28.41 -11.88 18.96
N THR A 151 -29.21 -11.87 20.02
CA THR A 151 -30.47 -12.63 20.10
C THR A 151 -31.53 -12.03 19.17
N LEU A 152 -31.66 -10.69 19.16
CA LEU A 152 -32.57 -9.98 18.24
C LEU A 152 -32.21 -10.20 16.78
N ILE A 153 -30.91 -10.18 16.44
CA ILE A 153 -30.44 -10.47 15.08
C ILE A 153 -30.82 -11.90 14.67
N LEU A 154 -30.58 -12.90 15.52
CA LEU A 154 -30.93 -14.28 15.20
C LEU A 154 -32.44 -14.48 15.06
N ASN A 155 -33.24 -13.86 15.92
CA ASN A 155 -34.69 -13.92 15.84
C ASN A 155 -35.22 -13.21 14.59
N GLY A 156 -34.76 -11.99 14.31
CA GLY A 156 -35.13 -11.24 13.12
C GLY A 156 -34.83 -12.04 11.84
N ARG A 157 -33.64 -12.66 11.76
CA ARG A 157 -33.26 -13.56 10.66
C ARG A 157 -34.16 -14.79 10.57
N PHE A 158 -34.51 -15.39 11.71
CA PHE A 158 -35.40 -16.55 11.74
C PHE A 158 -36.82 -16.22 11.25
N LEU A 159 -37.36 -15.06 11.65
CA LEU A 159 -38.67 -14.56 11.22
C LEU A 159 -38.67 -14.24 9.73
N ARG A 160 -37.63 -13.57 9.23
CA ARG A 160 -37.42 -13.31 7.80
C ARG A 160 -37.44 -14.61 6.99
N TYR A 161 -36.77 -15.65 7.51
CA TYR A 161 -36.73 -16.96 6.85
C TYR A 161 -38.08 -17.68 6.83
N ARG A 162 -39.04 -17.27 7.67
CA ARG A 162 -40.42 -17.76 7.68
C ARG A 162 -41.38 -16.84 6.90
N ASP A 163 -40.85 -15.87 6.17
CA ASP A 163 -41.62 -14.83 5.45
C ASP A 163 -42.48 -13.95 6.39
N GLU A 164 -42.15 -13.93 7.68
CA GLU A 164 -42.77 -13.06 8.70
C GLU A 164 -42.01 -11.71 8.71
N PHE A 165 -42.16 -10.94 7.63
CA PHE A 165 -41.34 -9.74 7.37
C PHE A 165 -41.62 -8.58 8.33
N GLU A 166 -42.86 -8.43 8.81
CA GLU A 166 -43.24 -7.37 9.75
C GLU A 166 -42.52 -7.52 11.10
N ASP A 167 -42.67 -8.68 11.76
CA ASP A 167 -41.99 -8.97 13.02
C ASP A 167 -40.47 -8.98 12.87
N SER A 168 -39.97 -9.47 11.73
CA SER A 168 -38.54 -9.44 11.40
C SER A 168 -38.01 -8.01 11.34
N LEU A 169 -38.72 -7.12 10.63
CA LEU A 169 -38.35 -5.72 10.48
C LEU A 169 -38.31 -5.02 11.85
N ILE A 170 -39.27 -5.31 12.73
CA ILE A 170 -39.30 -4.76 14.09
C ILE A 170 -38.05 -5.19 14.88
N GLN A 171 -37.75 -6.49 14.94
CA GLN A 171 -36.62 -6.97 15.73
C GLN A 171 -35.26 -6.52 15.18
N LEU A 172 -35.10 -6.51 13.86
CA LEU A 172 -33.88 -6.04 13.22
C LEU A 172 -33.69 -4.52 13.41
N SER A 173 -34.75 -3.73 13.37
CA SER A 173 -34.69 -2.28 13.59
C SER A 173 -34.30 -1.94 15.03
N VAL A 174 -34.85 -2.66 16.03
CA VAL A 174 -34.44 -2.49 17.43
C VAL A 174 -32.99 -2.93 17.63
N ALA A 175 -32.56 -4.02 17.00
CA ALA A 175 -31.15 -4.44 17.04
C ALA A 175 -30.22 -3.39 16.41
N ARG A 176 -30.62 -2.77 15.28
CA ARG A 176 -29.85 -1.73 14.60
C ARG A 176 -29.70 -0.47 15.45
N SER A 177 -30.77 -0.03 16.11
CA SER A 177 -30.74 1.10 17.06
C SER A 177 -29.81 0.83 18.24
N LEU A 178 -29.81 -0.39 18.79
CA LEU A 178 -28.87 -0.76 19.85
C LEU A 178 -27.41 -0.78 19.38
N LEU A 179 -27.16 -1.19 18.14
CA LEU A 179 -25.84 -1.13 17.54
C LEU A 179 -25.38 0.33 17.31
N ASP A 180 -26.28 1.24 16.95
CA ASP A 180 -25.96 2.68 16.87
C ASP A 180 -25.57 3.25 18.24
N GLU A 181 -26.31 2.91 19.29
CA GLU A 181 -25.98 3.30 20.66
C GLU A 181 -24.63 2.72 21.11
N LEU A 182 -24.34 1.46 20.77
CA LEU A 182 -23.02 0.85 21.02
C LEU A 182 -21.89 1.55 20.26
N ALA A 183 -22.11 1.90 18.98
CA ALA A 183 -21.13 2.60 18.17
C ALA A 183 -20.83 4.01 18.72
N ASN A 184 -21.87 4.73 19.17
CA ASN A 184 -21.76 6.08 19.72
C ASN A 184 -21.09 6.10 21.10
N THR A 185 -21.27 5.05 21.89
CA THR A 185 -20.70 4.93 23.25
C THR A 185 -19.36 4.18 23.29
N ALA A 186 -18.90 3.66 22.15
CA ALA A 186 -17.71 2.84 22.05
C ALA A 186 -16.45 3.54 22.61
N THR A 187 -15.74 2.83 23.47
CA THR A 187 -14.49 3.33 24.06
C THR A 187 -13.29 3.15 23.13
N THR A 188 -13.31 2.08 22.31
CA THR A 188 -12.27 1.77 21.34
C THR A 188 -12.81 1.87 19.92
N SER A 189 -11.94 2.20 18.96
CA SER A 189 -12.33 2.22 17.54
C SER A 189 -12.66 0.82 17.01
N ARG A 190 -12.13 -0.23 17.65
CA ARG A 190 -12.46 -1.62 17.31
C ARG A 190 -13.91 -1.94 17.65
N ASP A 191 -14.37 -1.55 18.84
CA ASP A 191 -15.75 -1.79 19.27
C ASP A 191 -16.74 -0.96 18.46
N GLN A 192 -16.37 0.28 18.11
CA GLN A 192 -17.13 1.11 17.18
C GLN A 192 -17.26 0.43 15.81
N ALA A 193 -16.14 0.00 15.21
CA ALA A 193 -16.15 -0.70 13.93
C ALA A 193 -16.93 -2.01 14.00
N LEU A 194 -16.84 -2.76 15.09
CA LEU A 194 -17.61 -3.98 15.30
C LEU A 194 -19.12 -3.70 15.29
N ALA A 195 -19.57 -2.68 16.01
CA ALA A 195 -20.98 -2.30 16.04
C ALA A 195 -21.49 -1.85 14.66
N THR A 196 -20.71 -1.00 13.96
CA THR A 196 -21.01 -0.58 12.59
C THR A 196 -21.05 -1.76 11.63
N TYR A 197 -20.09 -2.70 11.73
CA TYR A 197 -20.03 -3.91 10.91
C TYR A 197 -21.31 -4.76 11.02
N PHE A 198 -21.76 -5.02 12.26
CA PHE A 198 -23.03 -5.72 12.47
C PHE A 198 -24.25 -4.90 12.03
N GLY A 199 -24.20 -3.57 12.17
CA GLY A 199 -25.25 -2.65 11.72
C GLY A 199 -25.44 -2.66 10.21
N ASP A 200 -24.34 -2.66 9.46
CA ASP A 200 -24.34 -2.76 8.00
C ASP A 200 -24.85 -4.13 7.52
N ASP A 201 -24.42 -5.21 8.18
CA ASP A 201 -24.84 -6.59 7.89
C ASP A 201 -26.37 -6.73 7.97
N ILE A 202 -26.99 -6.19 9.03
CA ILE A 202 -28.45 -6.23 9.18
C ILE A 202 -29.17 -5.12 8.40
N GLY A 203 -28.51 -4.03 8.03
CA GLY A 203 -29.10 -2.95 7.24
C GLY A 203 -29.61 -3.44 5.88
N ALA A 204 -28.86 -4.33 5.23
CA ALA A 204 -29.29 -5.00 4.00
C ALA A 204 -30.57 -5.84 4.21
N GLU A 205 -30.67 -6.52 5.35
CA GLU A 205 -31.83 -7.35 5.71
C GLU A 205 -33.06 -6.49 6.06
N ILE A 206 -32.87 -5.35 6.74
CA ILE A 206 -33.92 -4.36 7.03
C ILE A 206 -34.50 -3.82 5.72
N ARG A 207 -33.64 -3.40 4.79
CA ARG A 207 -34.07 -2.94 3.46
C ARG A 207 -34.87 -4.03 2.73
N TYR A 208 -34.41 -5.27 2.78
CA TYR A 208 -35.12 -6.40 2.16
C TYR A 208 -36.52 -6.58 2.74
N CYS A 209 -36.66 -6.64 4.07
CA CYS A 209 -37.97 -6.73 4.73
C CYS A 209 -38.88 -5.53 4.39
N ALA A 210 -38.35 -4.31 4.36
CA ALA A 210 -39.12 -3.12 4.01
C ALA A 210 -39.62 -3.15 2.55
N HIS A 211 -38.82 -3.69 1.62
CA HIS A 211 -39.20 -3.87 0.22
C HIS A 211 -40.31 -4.92 0.07
N GLU A 212 -40.20 -6.08 0.72
CA GLU A 212 -41.24 -7.13 0.68
C GLU A 212 -42.58 -6.64 1.29
N LEU A 213 -42.53 -5.72 2.25
CA LEU A 213 -43.73 -5.08 2.82
C LEU A 213 -44.28 -3.93 1.95
N GLY A 214 -43.67 -3.62 0.80
CA GLY A 214 -44.16 -2.59 -0.14
C GLY A 214 -43.96 -1.15 0.33
N ARG A 215 -42.99 -0.86 1.21
CA ARG A 215 -42.73 0.51 1.68
C ARG A 215 -42.06 1.36 0.60
N GLU A 216 -42.62 2.54 0.33
CA GLU A 216 -42.09 3.48 -0.69
C GLU A 216 -40.63 3.90 -0.43
N LYS A 217 -40.27 4.10 0.84
CA LYS A 217 -38.92 4.50 1.27
C LYS A 217 -38.08 3.32 1.81
N ALA A 218 -38.17 2.14 1.20
CA ALA A 218 -37.40 0.97 1.63
C ALA A 218 -35.86 1.20 1.67
N TYR A 219 -35.35 2.15 0.89
CA TYR A 219 -33.93 2.48 0.83
C TYR A 219 -33.41 3.30 2.02
N ASP A 220 -34.30 4.00 2.73
CA ASP A 220 -34.00 4.87 3.88
C ASP A 220 -33.97 4.04 5.17
N ILE A 221 -32.88 3.30 5.36
CA ILE A 221 -32.70 2.39 6.50
C ILE A 221 -32.73 3.19 7.82
N ASP A 222 -32.06 4.34 7.87
CA ASP A 222 -31.97 5.15 9.08
C ASP A 222 -33.35 5.72 9.48
N GLY A 223 -34.13 6.21 8.51
CA GLY A 223 -35.51 6.65 8.75
C GLY A 223 -36.42 5.52 9.25
N ILE A 224 -36.33 4.33 8.63
CA ILE A 224 -37.09 3.14 9.06
C ILE A 224 -36.74 2.75 10.49
N VAL A 225 -35.44 2.71 10.81
CA VAL A 225 -34.96 2.34 12.15
C VAL A 225 -35.44 3.35 13.18
N ALA A 226 -35.37 4.65 12.89
CA ALA A 226 -35.84 5.70 13.79
C ALA A 226 -37.34 5.58 14.09
N GLU A 227 -38.17 5.33 13.07
CA GLU A 227 -39.63 5.18 13.22
C GLU A 227 -40.00 3.94 14.05
N ILE A 228 -39.48 2.77 13.65
CA ILE A 228 -39.88 1.48 14.24
C ILE A 228 -39.30 1.29 15.64
N SER A 229 -38.01 1.65 15.83
CA SER A 229 -37.38 1.49 17.14
C SER A 229 -38.06 2.36 18.19
N ALA A 230 -38.50 3.57 17.84
CA ALA A 230 -39.23 4.45 18.75
C ALA A 230 -40.54 3.82 19.28
N GLN A 231 -41.23 3.04 18.43
CA GLN A 231 -42.50 2.40 18.78
C GLN A 231 -42.33 1.11 19.60
N HIS A 232 -41.30 0.31 19.29
CA HIS A 232 -41.19 -1.06 19.81
C HIS A 232 -40.03 -1.32 20.79
N LYS A 233 -39.09 -0.38 20.97
CA LYS A 233 -37.91 -0.59 21.83
C LYS A 233 -38.25 -1.03 23.26
N SER A 234 -39.25 -0.41 23.88
CA SER A 234 -39.65 -0.69 25.26
C SER A 234 -40.44 -1.99 25.41
N GLN A 235 -41.04 -2.49 24.32
CA GLN A 235 -41.77 -3.76 24.30
C GLN A 235 -40.83 -4.95 24.15
N ILE A 236 -39.77 -4.79 23.36
CA ILE A 236 -38.83 -5.87 23.01
C ILE A 236 -37.70 -5.99 24.03
N VAL A 237 -37.20 -4.86 24.55
CA VAL A 237 -36.07 -4.84 25.49
C VAL A 237 -36.52 -4.24 26.81
N GLU A 238 -36.62 -5.10 27.82
CA GLU A 238 -36.93 -4.69 29.19
C GLU A 238 -35.88 -3.69 29.71
N GLY A 239 -36.33 -2.48 30.08
CA GLY A 239 -35.45 -1.46 30.64
C GLY A 239 -34.46 -0.84 29.62
N PHE A 240 -34.81 -0.81 28.33
CA PHE A 240 -33.98 -0.24 27.25
C PHE A 240 -33.31 1.09 27.64
N ASP A 241 -34.09 2.10 28.04
CA ASP A 241 -33.55 3.44 28.30
C ASP A 241 -32.57 3.43 29.50
N ASN A 242 -32.86 2.63 30.52
CA ASN A 242 -31.97 2.47 31.68
C ASN A 242 -30.64 1.79 31.29
N LEU A 243 -30.68 0.81 30.38
CA LEU A 243 -29.50 0.10 29.92
C LEU A 243 -28.59 1.03 29.09
N VAL A 244 -29.19 1.82 28.19
CA VAL A 244 -28.47 2.81 27.37
C VAL A 244 -27.81 3.88 28.25
N VAL A 245 -28.52 4.42 29.25
CA VAL A 245 -27.96 5.39 30.19
C VAL A 245 -26.78 4.79 30.96
N LYS A 246 -26.90 3.55 31.47
CA LYS A 246 -25.80 2.87 32.17
C LYS A 246 -24.57 2.72 31.29
N ILE A 247 -24.73 2.32 30.02
CA ILE A 247 -23.61 2.16 29.09
C ILE A 247 -22.94 3.49 28.78
N ARG A 248 -23.71 4.57 28.60
CA ARG A 248 -23.15 5.92 28.44
C ARG A 248 -22.27 6.29 29.64
N THR A 249 -22.77 6.05 30.87
CA THR A 249 -22.00 6.34 32.10
C THR A 249 -20.77 5.44 32.28
N GLU A 250 -20.88 4.14 32.00
CA GLU A 250 -19.76 3.18 32.08
C GLU A 250 -18.69 3.49 31.01
N GLY A 251 -19.12 3.88 29.80
CA GLY A 251 -18.27 4.25 28.68
C GLY A 251 -17.47 5.53 28.96
N GLU A 252 -18.10 6.56 29.52
CA GLU A 252 -17.42 7.81 29.92
C GLU A 252 -16.35 7.58 31.01
N ALA A 253 -16.65 6.70 31.98
CA ALA A 253 -15.69 6.32 33.01
C ALA A 253 -14.50 5.54 32.44
N ALA A 254 -14.74 4.61 31.51
CA ALA A 254 -13.71 3.79 30.88
C ALA A 254 -12.88 4.56 29.83
N ALA A 255 -13.42 5.60 29.20
CA ALA A 255 -12.76 6.39 28.16
C ALA A 255 -11.44 7.05 28.65
N LYS A 256 -11.36 7.40 29.93
CA LYS A 256 -10.17 8.04 30.53
C LYS A 256 -8.93 7.13 30.53
N GLY A 257 -9.10 5.82 30.47
CA GLY A 257 -8.00 4.84 30.48
C GLY A 257 -7.61 4.27 29.10
N GLN A 258 -8.46 4.41 28.08
CA GLN A 258 -8.33 3.69 26.80
C GLN A 258 -8.00 4.57 25.59
N ALA A 259 -7.58 5.82 25.78
CA ALA A 259 -7.29 6.76 24.69
C ALA A 259 -6.29 6.23 23.64
N LYS A 260 -5.36 5.34 24.02
CA LYS A 260 -4.40 4.72 23.10
C LYS A 260 -5.01 3.72 22.11
N LYS A 261 -6.26 3.29 22.31
CA LYS A 261 -6.99 2.35 21.45
C LYS A 261 -7.98 3.04 20.49
N LYS A 262 -7.96 4.37 20.43
CA LYS A 262 -8.73 5.15 19.47
C LYS A 262 -7.86 5.42 18.25
N LEU A 263 -8.31 4.95 17.10
CA LEU A 263 -7.70 5.22 15.83
C LEU A 263 -7.97 6.67 15.47
N GLY A 264 -6.91 7.44 15.19
CA GLY A 264 -7.06 8.78 14.65
C GLY A 264 -7.74 8.76 13.27
N THR A 265 -8.52 9.79 12.96
CA THR A 265 -9.19 9.90 11.66
C THR A 265 -8.16 9.90 10.53
N LEU A 266 -8.25 8.93 9.63
CA LEU A 266 -7.45 8.88 8.42
C LEU A 266 -8.18 9.65 7.32
N LEU A 267 -7.45 10.49 6.58
CA LEU A 267 -8.00 11.34 5.54
C LEU A 267 -7.39 10.97 4.18
N TRP A 268 -8.22 10.96 3.15
CA TRP A 268 -7.83 10.87 1.75
C TRP A 268 -8.53 11.99 0.97
N GLU A 269 -7.75 12.89 0.36
CA GLU A 269 -8.28 14.07 -0.36
C GLU A 269 -9.28 14.92 0.48
N GLY A 270 -9.12 14.94 1.80
CA GLY A 270 -9.99 15.67 2.73
C GLY A 270 -11.17 14.87 3.28
N GLU A 271 -11.47 13.70 2.70
CA GLU A 271 -12.55 12.81 3.13
C GLU A 271 -12.06 11.74 4.12
N PRO A 272 -12.86 11.35 5.13
CA PRO A 272 -12.48 10.30 6.06
C PRO A 272 -12.50 8.92 5.39
N VAL A 273 -11.44 8.16 5.60
CA VAL A 273 -11.34 6.78 5.11
C VAL A 273 -12.32 5.89 5.89
N PRO A 274 -13.27 5.20 5.22
CA PRO A 274 -14.32 4.43 5.88
C PRO A 274 -13.78 3.09 6.42
N ILE A 275 -13.48 3.03 7.72
CA ILE A 275 -12.96 1.82 8.36
C ILE A 275 -14.09 1.13 9.12
N ARG A 276 -14.76 0.21 8.44
CA ARG A 276 -15.88 -0.56 9.00
C ARG A 276 -15.47 -1.89 9.64
N ASN A 277 -14.35 -2.49 9.20
CA ASN A 277 -13.95 -3.81 9.69
C ASN A 277 -13.07 -3.72 10.95
N PRO A 278 -13.40 -4.40 12.06
CA PRO A 278 -12.61 -4.36 13.29
C PRO A 278 -11.18 -4.92 13.14
N GLU A 279 -10.93 -5.85 12.21
CA GLU A 279 -9.58 -6.38 11.96
C GLU A 279 -8.65 -5.34 11.33
N LEU A 280 -9.21 -4.43 10.52
CA LEU A 280 -8.44 -3.33 9.91
C LEU A 280 -8.06 -2.28 10.95
N VAL A 281 -8.91 -2.05 11.96
CA VAL A 281 -8.60 -1.11 13.05
C VAL A 281 -7.33 -1.53 13.80
N ASP A 282 -7.21 -2.82 14.14
CA ASP A 282 -6.06 -3.34 14.91
C ASP A 282 -4.73 -3.11 14.18
N VAL A 283 -4.69 -3.37 12.86
CA VAL A 283 -3.49 -3.19 12.05
C VAL A 283 -3.20 -1.70 11.80
N LEU A 284 -4.23 -0.87 11.57
CA LEU A 284 -4.05 0.56 11.36
C LEU A 284 -3.62 1.30 12.64
N LEU A 285 -4.01 0.83 13.83
CA LEU A 285 -3.46 1.33 15.10
C LEU A 285 -1.95 1.12 15.15
N LYS A 286 -1.45 -0.06 14.75
CA LYS A 286 0.01 -0.31 14.66
C LYS A 286 0.68 0.61 13.65
N VAL A 287 0.02 0.90 12.53
CA VAL A 287 0.51 1.87 11.53
C VAL A 287 0.63 3.26 12.16
N GLN A 288 -0.39 3.74 12.87
CA GLN A 288 -0.34 5.03 13.57
C GLN A 288 0.74 5.10 14.65
N GLU A 289 0.94 4.02 15.40
CA GLU A 289 2.07 3.92 16.33
C GLU A 289 3.43 3.99 15.62
N GLY A 290 3.55 3.34 14.45
CA GLY A 290 4.72 3.42 13.58
C GLY A 290 4.96 4.84 13.03
N GLU A 291 3.91 5.51 12.59
CA GLU A 291 3.95 6.90 12.13
C GLU A 291 4.36 7.88 13.23
N ALA A 292 3.83 7.70 14.45
CA ALA A 292 4.20 8.51 15.60
C ALA A 292 5.69 8.34 15.93
N LYS A 293 6.21 7.10 15.91
CA LYS A 293 7.64 6.82 16.08
C LYS A 293 8.49 7.49 15.00
N LEU A 294 8.08 7.37 13.74
CA LEU A 294 8.78 8.02 12.61
C LEU A 294 8.80 9.56 12.76
N LYS A 295 7.67 10.18 13.13
CA LYS A 295 7.58 11.62 13.37
C LYS A 295 8.47 12.07 14.54
N GLN A 296 8.51 11.30 15.62
CA GLN A 296 9.39 11.58 16.77
C GLN A 296 10.86 11.56 16.35
N GLU A 297 11.29 10.58 15.56
CA GLU A 297 12.68 10.51 15.10
C GLU A 297 13.03 11.64 14.12
N ASN A 298 12.14 11.96 13.17
CA ASN A 298 12.33 13.09 12.26
C ASN A 298 12.36 14.45 12.99
N SER A 299 11.56 14.64 14.03
CA SER A 299 11.55 15.87 14.83
C SER A 299 12.79 16.03 15.72
N ALA A 300 13.30 14.91 16.28
CA ALA A 300 14.56 14.90 17.01
C ALA A 300 15.75 15.28 16.10
N ASP A 301 15.71 14.88 14.82
CA ASP A 301 16.71 15.25 13.83
C ASP A 301 16.68 16.76 13.49
N LEU A 302 15.49 17.37 13.40
CA LEU A 302 15.31 18.81 13.17
C LEU A 302 15.83 19.66 14.35
N GLN A 303 15.55 19.27 15.59
CA GLN A 303 16.03 19.99 16.78
C GLN A 303 17.55 19.87 16.98
N ALA A 304 18.13 18.70 16.71
CA ALA A 304 19.59 18.50 16.77
C ALA A 304 20.36 19.27 15.68
N SER A 305 19.70 19.69 14.60
CA SER A 305 20.28 20.54 13.55
C SER A 305 20.29 22.04 13.90
N LYS A 306 19.35 22.50 14.73
CA LYS A 306 19.28 23.90 15.22
C LYS A 306 20.18 24.17 16.43
N GLY A 307 20.60 23.13 17.16
CA GLY A 307 21.47 23.23 18.34
C GLY A 307 22.97 23.07 18.07
N VAL A 308 23.49 23.55 16.94
CA VAL A 308 24.94 23.57 16.66
C VAL A 308 25.40 24.99 16.34
N SER A 309 25.34 25.86 17.35
CA SER A 309 26.36 26.89 17.51
C SER A 309 27.29 26.43 18.62
N GLU A 310 28.58 26.34 18.27
CA GLU A 310 29.72 26.26 19.18
C GLU A 310 29.77 25.10 20.18
N GLN A 311 30.33 23.96 19.76
CA GLN A 311 31.43 23.33 20.52
C GLN A 311 32.24 22.37 19.66
N LYS A 312 33.52 22.68 19.51
CA LYS A 312 34.52 21.91 18.78
C LYS A 312 34.73 20.53 19.43
N GLY A 313 34.66 19.49 18.59
CA GLY A 313 35.42 18.25 18.81
C GLY A 313 34.63 17.07 19.36
N LYS A 314 33.87 16.37 18.52
CA LYS A 314 33.61 14.91 18.65
C LYS A 314 33.25 14.29 17.28
N LYS A 315 34.26 13.71 16.62
CA LYS A 315 34.12 12.89 15.41
C LYS A 315 33.62 11.49 15.80
N ALA A 316 32.31 11.24 15.87
CA ALA A 316 31.76 9.86 15.90
C ALA A 316 30.24 9.70 15.66
N GLN A 317 29.45 10.75 15.35
CA GLN A 317 27.98 10.66 15.50
C GLN A 317 27.15 10.82 14.21
N LYS A 318 27.75 10.77 13.01
CA LYS A 318 27.00 10.92 11.73
C LYS A 318 26.53 9.57 11.16
N GLY A 319 27.26 8.47 11.40
CA GLY A 319 26.94 7.13 10.89
C GLY A 319 25.80 6.40 11.64
N ASN A 320 25.46 6.84 12.86
CA ASN A 320 24.34 6.29 13.63
C ASN A 320 22.99 6.95 13.32
N LYS A 321 23.00 8.13 12.68
CA LYS A 321 21.78 8.91 12.39
C LYS A 321 21.02 8.37 11.18
N SER A 322 21.71 8.04 10.08
CA SER A 322 21.05 7.46 8.90
C SER A 322 20.50 6.06 9.15
N LYS A 323 21.19 5.24 9.97
CA LYS A 323 20.74 3.90 10.35
C LYS A 323 19.45 3.94 11.18
N ARG A 324 19.31 4.97 12.03
CA ARG A 324 18.14 5.14 12.89
C ARG A 324 16.90 5.55 12.08
N GLY A 325 17.03 6.53 11.20
CA GLY A 325 15.95 6.92 10.29
C GLY A 325 15.46 5.77 9.39
N VAL A 326 16.37 4.96 8.84
CA VAL A 326 15.99 3.76 8.03
C VAL A 326 15.25 2.73 8.88
N ALA A 327 15.67 2.48 10.13
CA ALA A 327 15.02 1.53 11.01
C ALA A 327 13.58 1.94 11.38
N ALA A 328 13.31 3.24 11.53
CA ALA A 328 11.94 3.72 11.72
C ALA A 328 11.06 3.47 10.49
N TYR A 329 11.59 3.68 9.28
CA TYR A 329 10.90 3.33 8.04
C TYR A 329 10.62 1.82 7.93
N ASP A 330 11.56 0.97 8.32
CA ASP A 330 11.34 -0.48 8.29
C ASP A 330 10.24 -0.92 9.29
N GLY A 331 10.14 -0.26 10.45
CA GLY A 331 9.09 -0.50 11.43
C GLY A 331 7.68 -0.16 10.91
N ILE A 332 7.51 1.00 10.28
CA ILE A 332 6.22 1.37 9.67
C ILE A 332 5.89 0.51 8.44
N LEU A 333 6.88 0.17 7.61
CA LEU A 333 6.69 -0.69 6.44
C LEU A 333 6.26 -2.11 6.82
N LEU A 334 6.74 -2.63 7.95
CA LEU A 334 6.26 -3.88 8.50
C LEU A 334 4.78 -3.76 8.90
N ALA A 335 4.41 -2.71 9.64
CA ALA A 335 3.02 -2.50 10.05
C ALA A 335 2.07 -2.31 8.86
N LEU A 336 2.51 -1.61 7.81
CA LEU A 336 1.75 -1.43 6.57
C LEU A 336 1.66 -2.72 5.75
N SER A 337 2.67 -3.59 5.79
CA SER A 337 2.62 -4.90 5.13
C SER A 337 1.63 -5.83 5.83
N ASP A 338 1.63 -5.86 7.17
CA ASP A 338 0.61 -6.57 7.94
C ASP A 338 -0.80 -6.05 7.62
N ALA A 339 -0.95 -4.74 7.45
CA ALA A 339 -2.22 -4.12 7.08
C ALA A 339 -2.66 -4.48 5.66
N GLU A 340 -1.74 -4.48 4.69
CA GLU A 340 -1.99 -4.93 3.31
C GLU A 340 -2.43 -6.39 3.27
N ASP A 341 -1.77 -7.27 4.03
CA ASP A 341 -2.14 -8.68 4.12
C ASP A 341 -3.56 -8.90 4.64
N VAL A 342 -3.98 -8.13 5.65
CA VAL A 342 -5.35 -8.20 6.18
C VAL A 342 -6.34 -7.66 5.15
N ALA A 343 -6.09 -6.47 4.60
CA ALA A 343 -6.96 -5.84 3.63
C ALA A 343 -7.11 -6.68 2.35
N ARG A 344 -6.02 -7.24 1.83
CA ARG A 344 -6.03 -8.16 0.66
C ARG A 344 -6.88 -9.39 0.93
N LYS A 345 -6.73 -10.04 2.08
CA LYS A 345 -7.55 -11.20 2.46
C LYS A 345 -9.04 -10.85 2.55
N LEU A 346 -9.39 -9.62 2.95
CA LEU A 346 -10.78 -9.17 3.00
C LEU A 346 -11.34 -8.93 1.59
N VAL A 347 -10.54 -8.34 0.69
CA VAL A 347 -10.89 -8.16 -0.73
C VAL A 347 -11.08 -9.52 -1.42
N GLU A 348 -10.13 -10.44 -1.28
CA GLU A 348 -10.19 -11.79 -1.87
C GLU A 348 -11.39 -12.58 -1.35
N ALA A 349 -11.65 -12.51 -0.04
CA ALA A 349 -12.81 -13.14 0.60
C ALA A 349 -14.14 -12.65 0.02
N GLN A 350 -14.23 -11.34 -0.23
CA GLN A 350 -15.42 -10.73 -0.82
C GLN A 350 -15.62 -11.15 -2.29
N GLN A 351 -14.53 -11.20 -3.07
CA GLN A 351 -14.58 -11.67 -4.45
C GLN A 351 -14.98 -13.15 -4.52
N ALA A 352 -14.45 -13.98 -3.64
CA ALA A 352 -14.77 -15.41 -3.57
C ALA A 352 -16.23 -15.68 -3.12
N SER A 353 -16.81 -14.76 -2.33
CA SER A 353 -18.16 -14.89 -1.80
C SER A 353 -19.26 -14.69 -2.85
N GLY A 354 -18.93 -14.27 -4.08
CA GLY A 354 -19.88 -14.15 -5.20
C GLY A 354 -21.02 -13.14 -4.99
N SER A 355 -21.02 -12.41 -3.88
CA SER A 355 -22.07 -11.46 -3.46
C SER A 355 -21.97 -10.09 -4.15
N THR A 356 -21.24 -10.01 -5.26
CA THR A 356 -21.10 -8.82 -6.10
C THR A 356 -22.34 -8.53 -6.95
N SER A 357 -23.36 -9.38 -6.93
CA SER A 357 -24.54 -9.29 -7.82
C SER A 357 -25.85 -8.86 -7.13
N GLY A 358 -25.85 -8.66 -5.82
CA GLY A 358 -27.03 -8.16 -5.10
C GLY A 358 -26.97 -6.63 -4.90
N PRO A 359 -28.00 -5.85 -5.25
CA PRO A 359 -28.05 -4.40 -4.99
C PRO A 359 -28.05 -4.04 -3.49
N PHE A 360 -28.04 -5.04 -2.61
CA PHE A 360 -28.17 -4.93 -1.15
C PHE A 360 -26.83 -4.91 -0.38
N GLN A 361 -25.67 -5.23 -1.00
CA GLN A 361 -24.36 -5.26 -0.32
C GLN A 361 -23.26 -4.38 -0.97
N ALA A 362 -23.61 -3.54 -1.95
CA ALA A 362 -22.63 -2.83 -2.79
C ALA A 362 -21.75 -1.79 -2.06
N GLY A 363 -22.21 -1.21 -0.93
CA GLY A 363 -21.48 -0.16 -0.22
C GLY A 363 -20.22 -0.64 0.47
N GLY A 364 -20.34 -1.65 1.35
CA GLY A 364 -19.20 -2.20 2.08
C GLY A 364 -18.13 -2.84 1.19
N ALA A 365 -18.51 -3.28 -0.01
CA ALA A 365 -17.56 -3.81 -1.00
C ALA A 365 -16.61 -2.75 -1.53
N ARG A 366 -17.16 -1.61 -1.95
CA ARG A 366 -16.36 -0.49 -2.46
C ARG A 366 -15.43 0.05 -1.38
N ASP A 367 -15.92 0.15 -0.16
CA ASP A 367 -15.15 0.63 0.98
C ASP A 367 -13.92 -0.25 1.26
N ILE A 368 -14.04 -1.58 1.25
CA ILE A 368 -12.90 -2.49 1.49
C ILE A 368 -11.85 -2.38 0.38
N HIS A 369 -12.28 -2.31 -0.89
CA HIS A 369 -11.36 -2.14 -2.03
C HIS A 369 -10.63 -0.79 -1.96
N PHE A 370 -11.35 0.27 -1.61
CA PHE A 370 -10.78 1.60 -1.38
C PHE A 370 -9.74 1.59 -0.25
N VAL A 371 -10.08 1.02 0.91
CA VAL A 371 -9.16 0.92 2.06
C VAL A 371 -7.91 0.11 1.71
N HIS A 372 -8.05 -0.99 0.96
CA HIS A 372 -6.91 -1.76 0.46
C HIS A 372 -6.01 -0.90 -0.46
N ALA A 373 -6.58 -0.21 -1.44
CA ALA A 373 -5.82 0.67 -2.33
C ALA A 373 -5.11 1.79 -1.55
N TYR A 374 -5.79 2.39 -0.56
CA TYR A 374 -5.24 3.40 0.34
C TYR A 374 -4.03 2.87 1.13
N ILE A 375 -4.14 1.68 1.74
CA ILE A 375 -3.04 1.06 2.48
C ILE A 375 -1.85 0.79 1.56
N VAL A 376 -2.09 0.28 0.36
CA VAL A 376 -1.02 0.04 -0.63
C VAL A 376 -0.35 1.35 -1.05
N TYR A 377 -1.12 2.41 -1.27
CA TYR A 377 -0.57 3.75 -1.56
C TYR A 377 0.33 4.25 -0.44
N GLN A 378 -0.10 4.12 0.82
CA GLN A 378 0.72 4.52 1.98
C GLN A 378 2.01 3.67 2.07
N LEU A 379 1.90 2.35 1.87
CA LEU A 379 3.05 1.44 1.86
C LEU A 379 4.07 1.85 0.80
N LEU A 380 3.62 2.09 -0.43
CA LEU A 380 4.50 2.50 -1.53
C LEU A 380 5.12 3.88 -1.26
N SER A 381 4.35 4.83 -0.74
CA SER A 381 4.83 6.17 -0.38
C SER A 381 5.96 6.12 0.67
N ARG A 382 5.78 5.33 1.75
CA ARG A 382 6.82 5.14 2.78
C ARG A 382 8.05 4.39 2.24
N ARG A 383 7.85 3.43 1.34
CA ARG A 383 8.94 2.69 0.69
C ARG A 383 9.79 3.64 -0.16
N ILE A 384 9.15 4.50 -0.95
CA ILE A 384 9.82 5.52 -1.77
C ILE A 384 10.61 6.48 -0.87
N GLN A 385 10.02 6.97 0.23
CA GLN A 385 10.75 7.84 1.18
C GLN A 385 12.02 7.17 1.72
N ARG A 386 11.93 5.91 2.15
CA ARG A 386 13.09 5.16 2.65
C ARG A 386 14.16 4.99 1.57
N ASP A 387 13.77 4.58 0.36
CA ASP A 387 14.71 4.33 -0.74
C ASP A 387 15.39 5.63 -1.20
N LEU A 388 14.67 6.76 -1.26
CA LEU A 388 15.23 8.08 -1.52
C LEU A 388 16.16 8.56 -0.40
N LEU A 389 15.82 8.29 0.86
CA LEU A 389 16.72 8.54 1.99
C LEU A 389 18.02 7.73 1.83
N LEU A 390 17.94 6.44 1.48
CA LEU A 390 19.11 5.61 1.22
C LEU A 390 19.97 6.20 0.08
N VAL A 391 19.37 6.63 -1.03
CA VAL A 391 20.06 7.33 -2.12
C VAL A 391 20.80 8.57 -1.60
N SER A 392 20.11 9.44 -0.85
CA SER A 392 20.69 10.66 -0.30
C SER A 392 21.86 10.38 0.67
N THR A 393 21.77 9.32 1.47
CA THR A 393 22.81 8.94 2.43
C THR A 393 24.04 8.36 1.74
N LEU A 394 23.87 7.57 0.68
CA LEU A 394 24.98 7.06 -0.14
C LEU A 394 25.73 8.22 -0.80
N LEU A 395 25.02 9.14 -1.45
CA LEU A 395 25.61 10.32 -2.09
C LEU A 395 26.34 11.22 -1.08
N SER A 396 25.72 11.48 0.07
CA SER A 396 26.31 12.28 1.15
C SER A 396 27.57 11.63 1.73
N SER A 397 27.55 10.30 1.91
CA SER A 397 28.70 9.55 2.43
C SER A 397 29.88 9.59 1.45
N HIS A 398 29.60 9.48 0.16
CA HIS A 398 30.61 9.58 -0.90
C HIS A 398 31.22 10.98 -0.97
N ARG A 399 30.38 12.03 -0.98
CA ARG A 399 30.86 13.43 -0.94
C ARG A 399 31.75 13.71 0.27
N ALA A 400 31.39 13.16 1.44
CA ALA A 400 32.19 13.30 2.65
C ALA A 400 33.53 12.54 2.58
N GLN A 401 33.59 11.41 1.86
CA GLN A 401 34.84 10.67 1.62
C GLN A 401 35.76 11.43 0.66
N ALA A 402 35.21 11.97 -0.45
CA ALA A 402 35.97 12.78 -1.40
C ALA A 402 36.62 14.00 -0.72
N VAL A 403 35.86 14.76 0.08
CA VAL A 403 36.38 15.92 0.83
C VAL A 403 37.48 15.52 1.82
N ARG A 404 37.40 14.35 2.47
CA ARG A 404 38.44 13.87 3.38
C ARG A 404 39.72 13.50 2.64
N GLN A 405 39.61 12.94 1.44
CA GLN A 405 40.77 12.60 0.60
C GLN A 405 41.47 13.88 0.13
N ASP A 406 40.72 14.91 -0.29
CA ASP A 406 41.27 16.21 -0.68
C ASP A 406 42.03 16.90 0.47
N HIS A 407 41.46 16.88 1.69
CA HIS A 407 42.13 17.47 2.86
C HIS A 407 43.39 16.69 3.28
N ALA A 408 43.39 15.36 3.18
CA ALA A 408 44.56 14.54 3.49
C ALA A 408 45.70 14.69 2.46
N GLN A 409 45.36 15.02 1.20
CA GLN A 409 46.34 15.31 0.15
C GLN A 409 46.95 16.71 0.31
N LYS A 410 46.17 17.72 0.70
CA LYS A 410 46.70 19.07 0.98
C LYS A 410 47.70 19.12 2.14
N SER A 411 47.66 18.16 3.08
CA SER A 411 48.63 18.05 4.18
C SER A 411 49.92 17.29 3.83
N LYS A 412 50.01 16.65 2.66
CA LYS A 412 51.24 15.99 2.19
C LYS A 412 51.82 16.76 1.00
N HIS A 413 52.74 17.68 1.27
CA HIS A 413 53.57 18.30 0.25
C HIS A 413 54.48 17.24 -0.39
N GLY A 414 54.27 16.95 -1.68
CA GLY A 414 55.22 16.15 -2.47
C GLY A 414 54.56 15.31 -3.56
N SER A 415 54.74 15.73 -4.82
CA SER A 415 54.40 15.08 -6.10
C SER A 415 52.94 15.22 -6.60
N SER A 416 52.75 16.20 -7.48
CA SER A 416 51.58 16.36 -8.35
C SER A 416 51.61 15.33 -9.49
N LYS A 417 51.10 14.12 -9.24
CA LYS A 417 50.46 13.33 -10.30
C LYS A 417 48.96 13.43 -10.05
N SER A 418 48.24 14.00 -11.02
CA SER A 418 46.78 14.09 -11.03
C SER A 418 46.17 12.68 -11.01
N GLN A 419 46.04 12.09 -9.83
CA GLN A 419 45.33 10.85 -9.66
C GLN A 419 43.84 11.17 -9.79
N LYS A 420 43.24 10.63 -10.86
CA LYS A 420 41.79 10.68 -11.11
C LYS A 420 41.05 10.34 -9.82
N GLU A 421 40.08 11.18 -9.48
CA GLU A 421 39.11 10.99 -8.40
C GLU A 421 38.60 9.53 -8.43
N GLN A 422 39.07 8.68 -7.51
CA GLN A 422 38.71 7.27 -7.48
C GLN A 422 37.32 7.14 -6.85
N VAL A 423 36.29 7.25 -7.69
CA VAL A 423 34.93 6.90 -7.28
C VAL A 423 34.85 5.39 -7.05
N ASP A 424 34.30 4.97 -5.89
CA ASP A 424 34.05 3.56 -5.61
C ASP A 424 33.18 2.96 -6.72
N ALA A 425 33.70 1.94 -7.41
CA ALA A 425 33.04 1.28 -8.53
C ALA A 425 31.65 0.71 -8.18
N ARG A 426 31.36 0.51 -6.88
CA ARG A 426 30.08 -0.03 -6.39
C ARG A 426 29.01 1.04 -6.15
N LEU A 427 29.38 2.31 -6.07
CA LEU A 427 28.45 3.39 -5.71
C LEU A 427 27.33 3.56 -6.73
N PHE A 428 27.67 3.81 -7.99
CA PHE A 428 26.67 4.05 -9.04
C PHE A 428 25.78 2.83 -9.32
N PRO A 429 26.29 1.58 -9.37
CA PRO A 429 25.42 0.40 -9.43
C PRO A 429 24.42 0.30 -8.26
N ALA A 430 24.85 0.63 -7.04
CA ALA A 430 23.96 0.63 -5.87
C ALA A 430 22.87 1.70 -5.97
N LEU A 431 23.21 2.90 -6.47
CA LEU A 431 22.25 3.98 -6.72
C LEU A 431 21.23 3.62 -7.79
N VAL A 432 21.67 3.02 -8.91
CA VAL A 432 20.78 2.53 -9.98
C VAL A 432 19.78 1.53 -9.41
N LYS A 433 20.24 0.56 -8.61
CA LYS A 433 19.36 -0.44 -7.98
C LYS A 433 18.28 0.19 -7.08
N LEU A 434 18.63 1.19 -6.27
CA LEU A 434 17.65 1.90 -5.42
C LEU A 434 16.66 2.75 -6.23
N LEU A 435 17.10 3.32 -7.35
CA LEU A 435 16.21 4.06 -8.25
C LEU A 435 15.29 3.11 -9.02
N ASP A 436 15.74 1.90 -9.36
CA ASP A 436 14.88 0.87 -9.92
C ASP A 436 13.81 0.39 -8.94
N THR A 437 14.13 0.23 -7.65
CA THR A 437 13.10 -0.09 -6.62
C THR A 437 12.12 1.06 -6.41
N THR A 438 12.61 2.31 -6.49
CA THR A 438 11.77 3.51 -6.47
C THR A 438 10.82 3.53 -7.68
N LEU A 439 11.33 3.26 -8.88
CA LEU A 439 10.53 3.18 -10.10
C LEU A 439 9.51 2.05 -10.06
N GLN A 440 9.89 0.87 -9.55
CA GLN A 440 8.94 -0.23 -9.37
C GLN A 440 7.77 0.20 -8.46
N SER A 441 8.08 0.89 -7.37
CA SER A 441 7.08 1.37 -6.42
C SER A 441 6.17 2.45 -7.02
N LEU A 442 6.73 3.39 -7.79
CA LEU A 442 5.97 4.42 -8.52
C LEU A 442 5.07 3.81 -9.60
N ASN A 443 5.57 2.85 -10.38
CA ASN A 443 4.77 2.17 -11.40
C ASN A 443 3.61 1.37 -10.77
N GLN A 444 3.84 0.70 -9.63
CA GLN A 444 2.77 0.03 -8.89
C GLN A 444 1.75 1.04 -8.32
N MET A 445 2.22 2.20 -7.86
CA MET A 445 1.34 3.28 -7.37
C MET A 445 0.46 3.83 -8.49
N ARG A 446 1.02 3.97 -9.71
CA ARG A 446 0.32 4.48 -10.89
C ARG A 446 -0.87 3.62 -11.33
N THR A 447 -0.87 2.32 -10.99
CA THR A 447 -1.94 1.36 -11.32
C THR A 447 -3.01 1.24 -10.23
N LEU A 448 -2.92 2.02 -9.14
CA LEU A 448 -3.92 1.97 -8.07
C LEU A 448 -5.20 2.70 -8.52
N PRO A 449 -6.41 2.15 -8.29
CA PRO A 449 -7.66 2.80 -8.68
C PRO A 449 -7.80 4.22 -8.12
N ILE A 450 -7.43 4.43 -6.86
CA ILE A 450 -7.47 5.75 -6.19
C ILE A 450 -6.49 6.77 -6.80
N VAL A 451 -5.48 6.33 -7.55
CA VAL A 451 -4.55 7.20 -8.28
C VAL A 451 -5.04 7.45 -9.70
N GLU A 452 -5.66 6.45 -10.34
CA GLU A 452 -6.26 6.60 -11.67
C GLU A 452 -7.48 7.53 -11.67
N GLU A 453 -8.27 7.51 -10.59
CA GLU A 453 -9.46 8.37 -10.43
C GLU A 453 -9.11 9.86 -10.22
N SER A 454 -7.89 10.15 -9.76
CA SER A 454 -7.41 11.52 -9.48
C SER A 454 -6.40 11.97 -10.56
N PRO A 455 -6.79 12.78 -11.57
CA PRO A 455 -5.94 13.09 -12.72
C PRO A 455 -4.68 13.86 -12.34
N ASP A 456 -4.78 14.75 -11.34
CA ASP A 456 -3.64 15.51 -10.83
C ASP A 456 -2.65 14.59 -10.09
N LEU A 457 -3.14 13.66 -9.28
CA LEU A 457 -2.30 12.67 -8.59
C LEU A 457 -1.63 11.71 -9.59
N SER A 458 -2.38 11.24 -10.58
CA SER A 458 -1.87 10.40 -11.67
C SER A 458 -0.72 11.06 -12.41
N SER A 459 -0.92 12.31 -12.84
CA SER A 459 0.09 13.13 -13.50
C SER A 459 1.29 13.40 -12.59
N ALA A 460 1.06 13.65 -11.30
CA ALA A 460 2.13 13.86 -10.32
C ALA A 460 3.00 12.61 -10.12
N VAL A 461 2.41 11.42 -10.17
CA VAL A 461 3.16 10.14 -10.17
C VAL A 461 3.95 9.98 -11.47
N ASP A 462 3.35 10.27 -12.62
CA ASP A 462 4.01 10.17 -13.93
C ASP A 462 5.22 11.10 -14.05
N ALA A 463 5.12 12.35 -13.54
CA ALA A 463 6.25 13.27 -13.45
C ALA A 463 7.42 12.68 -12.64
N ARG A 464 7.13 12.01 -11.52
CA ARG A 464 8.15 11.37 -10.66
C ARG A 464 8.74 10.13 -11.29
N ILE A 465 7.96 9.37 -12.07
CA ILE A 465 8.46 8.26 -12.89
C ILE A 465 9.47 8.80 -13.90
N ALA A 466 9.11 9.82 -14.68
CA ALA A 466 9.99 10.44 -15.66
C ALA A 466 11.28 11.00 -14.99
N PHE A 467 11.14 11.74 -13.89
CA PHE A 467 12.28 12.31 -13.18
C PHE A 467 13.23 11.24 -12.61
N THR A 468 12.67 10.17 -12.03
CA THR A 468 13.46 9.06 -11.48
C THR A 468 14.16 8.27 -12.60
N ASN A 469 13.52 8.11 -13.77
CA ASN A 469 14.17 7.55 -14.96
C ASN A 469 15.36 8.41 -15.42
N ALA A 470 15.24 9.74 -15.42
CA ALA A 470 16.35 10.64 -15.75
C ALA A 470 17.54 10.46 -14.78
N ARG A 471 17.27 10.42 -13.47
CA ARG A 471 18.30 10.16 -12.44
C ARG A 471 18.94 8.78 -12.61
N ARG A 472 18.16 7.74 -12.93
CA ARG A 472 18.69 6.40 -13.18
C ARG A 472 19.63 6.41 -14.39
N CYS A 473 19.23 7.02 -15.50
CA CYS A 473 20.05 7.14 -16.70
C CYS A 473 21.36 7.91 -16.42
N LEU A 474 21.33 8.96 -15.59
CA LEU A 474 22.54 9.68 -15.14
C LEU A 474 23.51 8.75 -14.42
N TYR A 475 23.08 8.04 -13.38
CA TYR A 475 24.01 7.18 -12.63
C TYR A 475 24.44 5.97 -13.44
N LEU A 476 23.58 5.46 -14.33
CA LEU A 476 23.95 4.39 -15.25
C LEU A 476 25.01 4.85 -16.26
N SER A 477 24.94 6.09 -16.78
CA SER A 477 25.98 6.63 -17.67
C SER A 477 27.33 6.74 -16.95
N ARG A 478 27.31 7.12 -15.66
CA ARG A 478 28.50 7.15 -14.79
C ARG A 478 29.09 5.74 -14.54
N CYS A 479 28.31 4.66 -14.62
CA CYS A 479 28.82 3.28 -14.59
C CYS A 479 29.60 2.90 -15.87
N TYR A 480 29.17 3.40 -17.03
CA TYR A 480 29.80 3.08 -18.32
C TYR A 480 31.10 3.86 -18.57
N ALA A 481 31.25 5.05 -17.95
CA ALA A 481 32.42 5.90 -18.16
C ALA A 481 33.76 5.24 -17.77
N PRO A 482 33.92 4.58 -16.60
CA PRO A 482 35.14 3.86 -16.26
C PRO A 482 35.44 2.67 -17.19
N ALA A 483 34.39 2.06 -17.76
CA ALA A 483 34.51 1.00 -18.75
C ALA A 483 34.86 1.50 -20.16
N LYS A 484 35.07 2.82 -20.33
CA LYS A 484 35.40 3.49 -21.61
C LYS A 484 34.35 3.30 -22.71
N LYS A 485 33.12 2.96 -22.32
CA LYS A 485 31.94 2.82 -23.19
C LYS A 485 31.24 4.18 -23.34
N PHE A 486 31.94 5.11 -23.99
CA PHE A 486 31.53 6.52 -24.04
C PHE A 486 30.30 6.77 -24.90
N ALA A 487 30.12 5.99 -25.97
CA ALA A 487 28.94 6.11 -26.82
C ALA A 487 27.68 5.77 -26.03
N GLU A 488 27.67 4.64 -25.32
CA GLU A 488 26.58 4.18 -24.45
C GLU A 488 26.34 5.16 -23.30
N ALA A 489 27.40 5.72 -22.70
CA ALA A 489 27.25 6.73 -21.65
C ALA A 489 26.58 8.01 -22.19
N LEU A 490 26.95 8.48 -23.39
CA LEU A 490 26.37 9.67 -24.00
C LEU A 490 24.92 9.46 -24.46
N THR A 491 24.57 8.28 -24.98
CA THR A 491 23.18 7.98 -25.34
C THR A 491 22.28 7.93 -24.10
N LEU A 492 22.78 7.40 -22.97
CA LEU A 492 22.07 7.45 -21.69
C LEU A 492 21.84 8.88 -21.19
N VAL A 493 22.83 9.76 -21.33
CA VAL A 493 22.68 11.18 -20.98
C VAL A 493 21.63 11.86 -21.87
N GLN A 494 21.65 11.60 -23.18
CA GLN A 494 20.61 12.10 -24.09
C GLN A 494 19.22 11.59 -23.71
N ARG A 495 19.10 10.30 -23.34
CA ARG A 495 17.84 9.72 -22.88
C ARG A 495 17.36 10.36 -21.58
N ALA A 496 18.26 10.65 -20.65
CA ALA A 496 17.92 11.35 -19.41
C ALA A 496 17.36 12.75 -19.66
N LEU A 497 17.92 13.50 -20.62
CA LEU A 497 17.40 14.83 -21.01
C LEU A 497 15.98 14.74 -21.60
N LEU A 498 15.65 13.69 -22.35
CA LEU A 498 14.28 13.47 -22.83
C LEU A 498 13.29 13.24 -21.68
N HIS A 499 13.67 12.43 -20.69
CA HIS A 499 12.86 12.21 -19.50
C HIS A 499 12.71 13.46 -18.63
N LEU A 500 13.72 14.33 -18.57
CA LEU A 500 13.59 15.64 -17.93
C LEU A 500 12.62 16.56 -18.66
N ARG A 501 12.66 16.58 -20.00
CA ARG A 501 11.68 17.34 -20.80
C ARG A 501 10.24 16.86 -20.55
N GLU A 502 10.05 15.54 -20.50
CA GLU A 502 8.78 14.92 -20.13
C GLU A 502 8.34 15.33 -18.72
N THR A 503 9.24 15.26 -17.74
CA THR A 503 8.99 15.71 -16.36
C THR A 503 8.49 17.16 -16.33
N ARG A 504 9.20 18.07 -17.00
CA ARG A 504 8.81 19.50 -17.07
C ARG A 504 7.45 19.69 -17.71
N SER A 505 7.20 19.00 -18.83
CA SER A 505 5.90 19.07 -19.51
C SER A 505 4.75 18.70 -18.58
N VAL A 506 4.90 17.62 -17.81
CA VAL A 506 3.86 17.17 -16.88
C VAL A 506 3.72 18.13 -15.70
N LEU A 507 4.83 18.61 -15.12
CA LEU A 507 4.80 19.60 -14.03
C LEU A 507 4.15 20.92 -14.45
N THR A 508 4.29 21.35 -15.72
CA THR A 508 3.62 22.56 -16.21
C THR A 508 2.12 22.39 -16.43
N THR A 509 1.63 21.16 -16.60
CA THR A 509 0.21 20.88 -16.82
C THR A 509 -0.58 20.70 -15.52
N ILE A 510 0.09 20.38 -14.42
CA ILE A 510 -0.56 20.15 -13.12
C ILE A 510 -0.82 21.49 -12.43
N SER A 511 -2.05 21.69 -11.97
CA SER A 511 -2.45 22.92 -11.26
C SER A 511 -1.92 22.96 -9.83
N THR A 512 -2.06 21.85 -9.11
CA THR A 512 -1.54 21.62 -7.76
C THR A 512 -0.95 20.23 -7.68
N ASP A 513 0.31 20.09 -7.26
CA ASP A 513 0.94 18.78 -7.09
C ASP A 513 0.56 18.19 -5.71
N PRO A 514 -0.35 17.20 -5.64
CA PRO A 514 -0.82 16.64 -4.36
C PRO A 514 0.29 15.93 -3.58
N ILE A 515 1.33 15.43 -4.27
CA ILE A 515 2.42 14.70 -3.61
C ILE A 515 3.42 15.66 -2.97
N THR A 516 3.70 16.79 -3.63
CA THR A 516 4.59 17.84 -3.09
C THR A 516 3.91 18.63 -1.98
N THR A 517 2.59 18.85 -2.08
CA THR A 517 1.83 19.64 -1.09
C THR A 517 1.40 18.83 0.14
N ALA A 518 1.45 17.49 0.08
CA ALA A 518 1.16 16.62 1.22
C ALA A 518 2.10 16.87 2.41
N ASP A 519 1.59 16.65 3.63
CA ASP A 519 2.38 16.70 4.87
C ASP A 519 2.49 15.31 5.54
N PRO A 520 3.68 14.67 5.53
CA PRO A 520 4.91 15.05 4.83
C PRO A 520 4.92 14.56 3.38
N ALA A 521 5.48 15.36 2.48
CA ALA A 521 5.70 14.99 1.09
C ALA A 521 6.59 13.74 0.99
N PHE A 522 6.14 12.71 0.26
CA PHE A 522 6.90 11.47 0.13
C PHE A 522 7.97 11.52 -0.96
N TYR A 523 7.78 12.40 -1.93
CA TYR A 523 8.73 12.66 -3.00
C TYR A 523 8.57 14.13 -3.41
N LEU A 524 9.37 15.01 -2.80
CA LEU A 524 9.44 16.41 -3.20
C LEU A 524 10.02 16.54 -4.61
N LEU A 525 9.32 17.23 -5.50
CA LEU A 525 9.78 17.50 -6.85
C LEU A 525 9.42 18.94 -7.24
N GLN A 526 10.44 19.77 -7.42
CA GLN A 526 10.32 21.16 -7.84
C GLN A 526 10.99 21.38 -9.21
N ASN A 527 10.63 22.47 -9.88
CA ASN A 527 11.27 22.83 -11.16
C ASN A 527 12.79 23.05 -11.00
N SER A 528 13.24 23.55 -9.85
CA SER A 528 14.67 23.69 -9.53
C SER A 528 15.41 22.35 -9.52
N ASP A 529 14.76 21.26 -9.07
CA ASP A 529 15.39 19.94 -9.05
C ASP A 529 15.64 19.42 -10.49
N ALA A 530 14.74 19.76 -11.42
CA ALA A 530 14.92 19.47 -12.84
C ALA A 530 16.04 20.30 -13.46
N ASP A 531 16.16 21.57 -13.08
CA ASP A 531 17.22 22.47 -13.54
C ASP A 531 18.61 22.02 -13.03
N GLU A 532 18.70 21.65 -11.75
CA GLU A 532 19.92 21.09 -11.15
C GLU A 532 20.35 19.80 -11.86
N LEU A 533 19.40 18.88 -12.09
CA LEU A 533 19.70 17.62 -12.78
C LEU A 533 20.09 17.84 -14.24
N GLU A 534 19.48 18.80 -14.94
CA GLU A 534 19.87 19.19 -16.29
C GLU A 534 21.30 19.77 -16.31
N GLY A 535 21.64 20.61 -15.33
CA GLY A 535 23.00 21.12 -15.14
C GLY A 535 24.03 20.00 -14.97
N GLU A 536 23.74 19.03 -14.10
CA GLU A 536 24.60 17.84 -13.90
C GLU A 536 24.75 17.01 -15.19
N LEU A 537 23.65 16.76 -15.90
CA LEU A 537 23.66 15.99 -17.14
C LEU A 537 24.48 16.68 -18.24
N ASN A 538 24.36 18.00 -18.36
CA ASN A 538 25.13 18.78 -19.33
C ASN A 538 26.63 18.80 -18.99
N ALA A 539 26.97 18.92 -17.71
CA ALA A 539 28.36 18.83 -17.24
C ALA A 539 28.95 17.44 -17.52
N ASP A 540 28.20 16.37 -17.24
CA ASP A 540 28.63 15.00 -17.53
C ASP A 540 28.72 14.73 -19.04
N ALA A 541 27.80 15.25 -19.85
CA ALA A 541 27.88 15.15 -21.31
C ALA A 541 29.17 15.77 -21.84
N LEU A 542 29.52 16.96 -21.34
CA LEU A 542 30.74 17.67 -21.74
C LEU A 542 31.99 16.91 -21.30
N ARG A 543 32.02 16.43 -20.05
CA ARG A 543 33.11 15.60 -19.53
C ARG A 543 33.29 14.31 -20.34
N LEU A 544 32.22 13.58 -20.60
CA LEU A 544 32.25 12.34 -21.38
C LEU A 544 32.72 12.57 -22.81
N LYS A 545 32.31 13.68 -23.46
CA LYS A 545 32.81 14.04 -24.80
C LYS A 545 34.29 14.37 -24.79
N GLN A 546 34.78 15.08 -23.78
CA GLN A 546 36.20 15.39 -23.61
C GLN A 546 37.01 14.11 -23.35
N ASP A 547 36.55 13.24 -22.47
CA ASP A 547 37.18 11.96 -22.16
C ASP A 547 37.19 11.04 -23.39
N TRP A 548 36.11 11.01 -24.17
CA TRP A 548 36.04 10.24 -25.40
C TRP A 548 36.98 10.79 -26.48
N PHE A 549 37.06 12.11 -26.63
CA PHE A 549 38.01 12.75 -27.53
C PHE A 549 39.46 12.43 -27.12
N ALA A 550 39.78 12.54 -25.83
CA ALA A 550 41.08 12.22 -25.28
C ALA A 550 41.43 10.73 -25.43
N TYR A 551 40.46 9.84 -25.22
CA TYR A 551 40.63 8.40 -25.40
C TYR A 551 40.99 8.03 -26.85
N ASN A 552 40.44 8.76 -27.82
CA ASN A 552 40.75 8.57 -29.24
C ASN A 552 42.02 9.28 -29.71
N GLY A 553 42.82 9.86 -28.80
CA GLY A 553 44.10 10.52 -29.10
C GLY A 553 44.03 12.03 -29.31
N GLY A 554 42.85 12.64 -29.18
CA GLY A 554 42.68 14.09 -29.27
C GLY A 554 43.19 14.84 -28.03
N ALA A 555 43.73 16.04 -28.23
CA ALA A 555 44.17 16.90 -27.12
C ALA A 555 43.74 18.35 -27.37
N VAL A 556 43.05 18.95 -26.39
CA VAL A 556 42.47 20.31 -26.51
C VAL A 556 43.53 21.41 -26.41
N ARG A 557 44.70 21.12 -25.83
CA ARG A 557 45.81 22.07 -25.59
C ARG A 557 47.19 21.50 -25.98
N ALA A 558 47.26 20.56 -26.93
CA ALA A 558 48.55 20.06 -27.39
C ALA A 558 49.21 21.04 -28.36
N ASP A 559 50.54 21.17 -28.29
CA ASP A 559 51.35 21.81 -29.33
C ASP A 559 51.09 21.11 -30.68
N ASN A 560 51.05 21.88 -31.77
CA ASN A 560 50.78 21.36 -33.13
C ASN A 560 51.69 20.17 -33.51
N ALA A 561 52.89 20.09 -32.93
CA ALA A 561 53.86 19.02 -33.17
C ALA A 561 53.52 17.69 -32.44
N ALA A 562 52.71 17.71 -31.38
CA ALA A 562 52.34 16.53 -30.57
C ALA A 562 50.91 16.02 -30.86
N TYR A 563 50.21 16.64 -31.82
CA TYR A 563 48.84 16.30 -32.16
C TYR A 563 48.74 14.93 -32.85
N LYS A 564 48.08 13.97 -32.19
CA LYS A 564 47.67 12.71 -32.83
C LYS A 564 46.25 12.89 -33.38
N LYS A 565 46.09 12.69 -34.68
CA LYS A 565 44.77 12.78 -35.34
C LYS A 565 43.82 11.76 -34.69
N PRO A 566 42.66 12.17 -34.15
CA PRO A 566 41.74 11.23 -33.53
C PRO A 566 41.21 10.23 -34.54
N LEU A 567 41.09 8.95 -34.15
CA LEU A 567 40.64 7.85 -35.02
C LEU A 567 39.31 8.13 -35.77
N PHE A 568 38.40 8.91 -35.17
CA PHE A 568 37.11 9.21 -35.80
C PHE A 568 37.18 10.30 -36.88
N PHE A 569 38.23 11.13 -36.90
CA PHE A 569 38.33 12.26 -37.84
C PHE A 569 38.46 11.76 -39.29
N ASP A 570 39.24 10.71 -39.54
CA ASP A 570 39.37 10.12 -40.88
C ASP A 570 38.05 9.51 -41.37
N ILE A 571 37.31 8.83 -40.49
CA ILE A 571 36.05 8.16 -40.86
C ILE A 571 34.93 9.18 -41.10
N ALA A 572 34.83 10.22 -40.26
CA ALA A 572 33.77 11.21 -40.36
C ALA A 572 33.97 12.23 -41.49
N LEU A 573 35.22 12.54 -41.87
CA LEU A 573 35.54 13.60 -42.83
C LEU A 573 35.72 13.12 -44.26
N ASN A 574 35.80 11.81 -44.50
CA ASN A 574 35.87 11.28 -45.86
C ASN A 574 34.56 11.48 -46.65
N TYR A 575 33.43 11.74 -45.98
CA TYR A 575 32.10 11.80 -46.62
C TYR A 575 31.28 13.05 -46.30
N VAL A 576 31.78 13.96 -45.44
CA VAL A 576 31.05 15.16 -45.00
C VAL A 576 31.94 16.39 -45.14
N GLN A 577 31.51 17.34 -45.96
CA GLN A 577 32.16 18.63 -46.11
C GLN A 577 31.85 19.49 -44.87
N LEU A 578 32.86 19.78 -44.05
CA LEU A 578 32.67 20.60 -42.85
C LEU A 578 32.49 22.07 -43.22
N ASP A 579 31.40 22.66 -42.72
CA ASP A 579 31.26 24.10 -42.61
C ASP A 579 32.21 24.62 -41.51
N MET A 580 33.43 24.95 -41.95
CA MET A 580 34.49 25.42 -41.06
C MET A 580 34.16 26.75 -40.41
N ASP A 581 33.35 27.58 -41.06
CA ASP A 581 32.98 28.90 -40.55
C ASP A 581 32.06 28.77 -39.34
N ARG A 582 31.03 27.92 -39.44
CA ARG A 582 30.14 27.61 -38.31
C ARG A 582 30.84 26.90 -37.16
N LEU A 583 31.83 26.06 -37.45
CA LEU A 583 32.64 25.40 -36.42
C LEU A 583 33.56 26.39 -35.69
N LEU A 584 34.17 27.32 -36.44
CA LEU A 584 35.00 28.38 -35.87
C LEU A 584 34.17 29.36 -35.03
N GLU A 585 32.95 29.67 -35.45
CA GLU A 585 31.99 30.48 -34.68
C GLU A 585 31.64 29.81 -33.35
N ARG A 586 31.24 28.54 -33.36
CA ARG A 586 30.95 27.76 -32.13
C ARG A 586 32.17 27.57 -31.23
N ALA A 587 33.37 27.60 -31.80
CA ALA A 587 34.63 27.55 -31.08
C ALA A 587 35.08 28.93 -30.54
N GLY A 588 34.31 29.99 -30.79
CA GLY A 588 34.64 31.36 -30.37
C GLY A 588 35.79 32.00 -31.15
N LYS A 589 36.09 31.52 -32.36
CA LYS A 589 37.21 31.92 -33.21
C LYS A 589 36.73 32.50 -34.55
N SER A 590 35.82 33.48 -34.55
CA SER A 590 35.40 34.13 -35.79
C SER A 590 36.54 34.97 -36.37
N LYS A 591 36.88 34.80 -37.66
CA LYS A 591 37.75 35.72 -38.40
C LYS A 591 36.97 36.98 -38.77
N THR A 592 37.45 38.15 -38.35
CA THR A 592 37.08 39.44 -38.97
C THR A 592 37.53 39.43 -40.43
N VAL A 593 36.60 39.52 -41.36
CA VAL A 593 36.90 39.68 -42.79
C VAL A 593 37.48 41.08 -43.00
N MET A 594 38.79 41.18 -43.26
CA MET A 594 39.40 42.41 -43.78
C MET A 594 39.00 42.60 -45.24
N ALA A 595 38.54 43.81 -45.57
CA ALA A 595 38.16 44.23 -46.91
C ALA A 595 39.30 44.04 -47.92
N ALA A 596 38.97 43.49 -49.09
CA ALA A 596 39.87 43.41 -50.23
C ALA A 596 40.10 44.81 -50.85
N PRO A 597 41.32 45.16 -51.27
CA PRO A 597 41.52 46.34 -52.11
C PRO A 597 41.27 46.02 -53.60
N ALA A 598 40.76 47.02 -54.31
CA ALA A 598 40.34 47.00 -55.71
C ALA A 598 41.49 46.68 -56.71
N PRO A 599 41.18 46.19 -57.93
CA PRO A 599 42.19 45.80 -58.91
C PRO A 599 42.66 46.99 -59.75
N VAL A 600 43.98 47.06 -60.00
CA VAL A 600 44.59 47.93 -61.03
C VAL A 600 45.02 47.07 -62.22
N ARG A 601 44.83 47.61 -63.42
CA ARG A 601 44.88 46.96 -64.74
C ARG A 601 46.22 47.19 -65.47
N ALA A 602 46.50 46.32 -66.46
CA ALA A 602 47.46 46.39 -67.59
C ALA A 602 48.90 45.87 -67.37
N ALA A 603 49.60 45.17 -68.29
CA ALA A 603 49.32 44.46 -69.56
C ALA A 603 50.58 43.57 -69.90
N PRO A 604 50.84 43.04 -71.13
CA PRO A 604 50.75 41.60 -71.42
C PRO A 604 52.02 40.92 -71.99
N ALA A 605 52.16 39.59 -71.86
CA ALA A 605 52.94 38.70 -72.73
C ALA A 605 52.65 37.23 -72.35
N GLN A 606 52.63 36.20 -73.19
CA GLN A 606 52.59 35.97 -74.64
C GLN A 606 52.08 34.52 -74.78
N ALA A 607 51.33 34.25 -75.84
CA ALA A 607 50.72 32.94 -76.11
C ALA A 607 51.72 31.95 -76.73
N ALA A 608 51.62 30.67 -76.34
CA ALA A 608 52.11 29.54 -77.12
C ALA A 608 51.18 28.32 -76.94
N SER A 609 50.36 28.12 -77.97
CA SER A 609 49.83 26.88 -78.58
C SER A 609 49.58 25.59 -77.77
N ALA A 610 48.31 25.18 -77.87
CA ALA A 610 47.68 23.87 -77.69
C ALA A 610 48.39 22.63 -78.28
N ILE A 611 48.02 21.44 -77.76
CA ILE A 611 47.57 20.22 -78.49
C ILE A 611 46.93 19.24 -77.47
N PRO A 612 45.94 18.40 -77.86
CA PRO A 612 44.85 17.93 -76.99
C PRO A 612 44.92 16.45 -76.55
N ALA A 613 43.91 16.07 -75.75
CA ALA A 613 43.64 14.79 -75.08
C ALA A 613 43.81 13.51 -75.93
N PRO A 614 43.74 12.33 -75.29
CA PRO A 614 42.51 11.55 -75.53
C PRO A 614 41.92 10.83 -74.31
N GLU A 615 40.59 10.81 -74.30
CA GLU A 615 39.73 9.92 -73.54
C GLU A 615 39.90 8.45 -74.00
N LYS A 616 39.75 7.50 -73.07
CA LYS A 616 39.41 6.10 -73.38
C LYS A 616 38.18 5.66 -72.61
N LYS A 617 37.21 5.18 -73.39
CA LYS A 617 35.93 4.56 -73.04
C LYS A 617 36.08 3.14 -72.45
N LEU A 618 35.27 2.88 -71.43
CA LEU A 618 34.29 1.78 -71.25
C LEU A 618 34.68 0.31 -70.92
N LEU A 619 33.79 -0.27 -70.08
CA LEU A 619 33.42 -1.69 -69.79
C LEU A 619 34.28 -2.41 -68.71
N ALA A 620 33.76 -3.22 -67.79
CA ALA A 620 32.53 -4.01 -67.75
C ALA A 620 32.05 -4.34 -66.31
N ARG A 621 30.77 -4.74 -66.21
CA ARG A 621 30.07 -5.33 -65.04
C ARG A 621 30.73 -6.61 -64.54
N ALA A 622 30.68 -6.86 -63.22
CA ALA A 622 30.55 -8.21 -62.67
C ALA A 622 29.91 -8.23 -61.26
N ARG A 623 28.72 -8.84 -61.22
CA ARG A 623 28.09 -9.69 -60.18
C ARG A 623 27.95 -9.21 -58.73
N ALA A 624 26.68 -9.03 -58.37
CA ALA A 624 26.16 -9.19 -57.03
C ALA A 624 26.24 -10.67 -56.59
N GLU A 625 26.72 -10.90 -55.37
CA GLU A 625 26.45 -12.10 -54.59
C GLU A 625 25.69 -11.69 -53.33
N GLU A 626 24.52 -12.28 -53.20
CA GLU A 626 23.52 -12.10 -52.16
C GLU A 626 23.81 -13.12 -51.06
N ILE A 627 24.40 -12.69 -49.94
CA ILE A 627 24.59 -13.55 -48.77
C ILE A 627 23.34 -13.42 -47.89
N GLN A 628 22.52 -14.48 -47.92
CA GLN A 628 21.35 -14.67 -47.07
C GLN A 628 21.74 -14.70 -45.58
N ARG A 629 21.07 -13.85 -44.78
CA ARG A 629 21.14 -13.87 -43.31
C ARG A 629 20.30 -15.04 -42.76
N ALA A 630 20.87 -15.84 -41.87
CA ALA A 630 20.09 -16.79 -41.07
C ALA A 630 19.23 -16.05 -40.01
N PRO A 631 18.00 -16.51 -39.73
CA PRO A 631 17.13 -15.89 -38.74
C PRO A 631 17.60 -16.20 -37.30
N THR A 632 17.56 -15.17 -36.46
CA THR A 632 17.88 -15.20 -35.02
C THR A 632 16.89 -16.10 -34.26
N PRO A 633 17.34 -17.04 -33.39
CA PRO A 633 16.43 -17.76 -32.53
C PRO A 633 15.94 -16.88 -31.36
N GLU A 634 14.63 -16.91 -31.11
CA GLU A 634 13.97 -16.24 -29.97
C GLU A 634 14.39 -16.90 -28.64
N PRO A 635 14.61 -16.13 -27.56
CA PRO A 635 14.89 -16.70 -26.25
C PRO A 635 13.61 -17.20 -25.57
N THR A 636 13.66 -18.44 -25.11
CA THR A 636 12.65 -19.09 -24.26
C THR A 636 12.63 -18.48 -22.84
N ALA A 637 11.42 -18.31 -22.31
CA ALA A 637 11.17 -17.71 -21.00
C ALA A 637 11.62 -18.62 -19.82
N PRO A 638 12.24 -18.08 -18.76
CA PRO A 638 12.50 -18.85 -17.53
C PRO A 638 11.29 -18.86 -16.58
N PRO A 639 11.15 -19.90 -15.74
CA PRO A 639 9.94 -20.16 -14.95
C PRO A 639 9.78 -19.23 -13.75
N LYS A 640 8.52 -18.97 -13.38
CA LYS A 640 8.09 -18.26 -12.18
C LYS A 640 8.58 -18.99 -10.92
N GLY A 641 9.41 -18.32 -10.11
CA GLY A 641 9.90 -18.78 -8.80
C GLY A 641 9.71 -17.70 -7.74
N GLY A 642 9.18 -18.11 -6.58
CA GLY A 642 8.58 -17.27 -5.53
C GLY A 642 9.54 -16.46 -4.64
N LEU A 643 8.91 -15.57 -3.86
CA LEU A 643 9.44 -14.45 -3.07
C LEU A 643 10.31 -14.78 -1.83
N SER A 644 10.85 -15.99 -1.66
CA SER A 644 11.47 -16.39 -0.37
C SER A 644 13.01 -16.56 -0.35
N SER A 645 13.74 -16.39 -1.46
CA SER A 645 15.20 -16.66 -1.46
C SER A 645 16.13 -15.44 -1.42
N LEU A 646 15.62 -14.21 -1.36
CA LEU A 646 16.44 -12.99 -1.52
C LEU A 646 16.93 -12.30 -0.24
N LEU A 647 16.75 -12.92 0.94
CA LEU A 647 17.12 -12.31 2.24
C LEU A 647 18.22 -13.04 3.03
N GLY A 648 18.82 -14.10 2.49
CA GLY A 648 19.82 -14.89 3.21
C GLY A 648 21.22 -14.76 2.66
N GLY A 649 22.04 -13.86 3.21
CA GLY A 649 23.50 -14.00 3.12
C GLY A 649 24.29 -12.75 2.76
N TRP A 650 24.25 -11.71 3.59
CA TRP A 650 25.32 -10.70 3.53
C TRP A 650 25.62 -9.97 4.84
N TRP A 651 25.39 -10.62 5.98
CA TRP A 651 25.89 -10.17 7.27
C TRP A 651 26.58 -11.31 8.01
N GLY A 652 27.91 -11.26 8.05
CA GLY A 652 28.73 -11.92 9.06
C GLY A 652 29.54 -13.12 8.58
N ARG A 653 30.85 -12.91 8.41
CA ARG A 653 31.86 -13.41 9.36
C ARG A 653 33.20 -12.73 9.09
N GLN A 654 33.96 -12.60 10.18
CA GLN A 654 35.31 -12.02 10.25
C GLN A 654 36.30 -12.71 9.32
#